data_AF-A0A317IN62-F1
#
_entry.id   AF-A0A317IN62-F1
#
_cell.length_a   1.000
_cell.length_b   1.000
_cell.length_c   1.000
_cell.angle_alpha   90.00
_cell.angle_beta   90.00
_cell.angle_gamma   90.00
#
_symmetry.space_group_name_H-M   'P 1'
#
loop_
_entity.id
_entity.type
_entity.pdbx_description
1 polymer ?
#
loop_
_entity_poly.entity_id
_entity_poly.type
_entity_poly.pdbx_seq_one_letter_code
_entity_poly.pdbx_strand_id
1 'polypeptide(L)'
;MSTRSNAILAVLAISLPVIALADVTGTPTLAANTALNLDTGATSASGGDILWSGSTLTAQGNAGTFNFAVGGAAGSTFYNTLTLTTLSALQASLYTKTPIASASLAVGAVLAVHTNGGNYAKVLVTANSNGSLGLQFTTFTSTSGGGGGGPTITAVENAATNIPPGLPNSAVAQGSLFVVKGTNLGPANIAIATTFPLTTSIGGTSVSVTVGGTTVDAIMYYSLAAQVAAILPSRTPTGTGTVKVTYNGQSVSAAVTVVQSNIGIFTVSTTGTGDAIAFLNSNSTLITPTNAANPGDVVVFWGTGLGPVSSDERQPANQSDMTNVPLQVFIGGQQAKILFRGRNACCSSVDTVYVIIPDNVSGCAVSVIMQIGNIISNATSIAVAANGRACTTITQNTVGGGTGTHTFGGITLERIVEVFNTGTTSVSTKTDSVSGIFEKVTYSSTPPLGSQLDIDSFGSCSISTQASGQTAPPVSRATVQYLDAGASLSLAAPFGNRSIPKSTAAGITYYQAALDQTATTLTAGTYTVTGPGGADVGPFTATYTMPPPLVWTNQSSITTVNRASGVTINWSGGDPSGYVTIAGASTAYGATAATTVTVAFTCTARVSDGSFTVPPVVLLALPPSSSIPGSNIVTPGTLVVSSYANPQTFGPPPGIEVAGIAAVFVYGGSVTYQ
;
A
#
# COMPACT_ATOMS: atom_id res chain seq x y z
N MET A 1 25.40 -15.18 -14.51
CA MET A 1 25.88 -13.84 -14.10
C MET A 1 25.25 -12.70 -14.90
N SER A 2 25.06 -12.82 -16.22
CA SER A 2 24.44 -11.77 -17.07
C SER A 2 22.96 -11.45 -16.75
N THR A 3 22.14 -12.43 -16.38
CA THR A 3 20.71 -12.22 -16.02
C THR A 3 20.50 -11.50 -14.68
N ARG A 4 21.50 -11.52 -13.78
CA ARG A 4 21.45 -10.78 -12.51
C ARG A 4 21.57 -9.27 -12.77
N SER A 5 22.39 -8.83 -13.73
CA SER A 5 22.64 -7.41 -14.00
C SER A 5 21.42 -6.61 -14.47
N ASN A 6 20.52 -7.22 -15.27
CA ASN A 6 19.33 -6.50 -15.76
C ASN A 6 18.22 -6.37 -14.69
N ALA A 7 18.12 -7.34 -13.76
CA ALA A 7 17.24 -7.22 -12.60
C ALA A 7 17.79 -6.22 -11.56
N ILE A 8 19.13 -6.10 -11.47
CA ILE A 8 19.83 -5.19 -10.55
C ILE A 8 19.58 -3.70 -10.89
N LEU A 9 19.57 -3.32 -12.18
CA LEU A 9 19.21 -1.96 -12.59
C LEU A 9 17.71 -1.64 -12.41
N ALA A 10 16.84 -2.64 -12.54
CA ALA A 10 15.42 -2.48 -12.27
C ALA A 10 15.16 -2.26 -10.76
N VAL A 11 15.72 -3.09 -9.87
CA VAL A 11 15.42 -3.01 -8.43
C VAL A 11 15.94 -1.73 -7.75
N LEU A 12 17.05 -1.14 -8.20
CA LEU A 12 17.49 0.17 -7.67
C LEU A 12 16.84 1.38 -8.36
N ALA A 13 16.20 1.20 -9.52
CA ALA A 13 15.28 2.20 -10.10
C ALA A 13 13.88 2.13 -9.46
N ILE A 14 13.60 1.09 -8.68
CA ILE A 14 12.28 0.78 -8.12
C ILE A 14 12.06 1.45 -6.74
N SER A 15 13.02 2.10 -6.07
CA SER A 15 12.73 2.84 -4.82
C SER A 15 12.09 4.23 -5.01
N LEU A 16 11.39 4.46 -6.13
CA LEU A 16 10.71 5.72 -6.44
C LEU A 16 9.25 5.66 -5.98
N PRO A 17 8.88 6.19 -4.80
CA PRO A 17 7.48 6.49 -4.54
C PRO A 17 7.05 7.62 -5.46
N VAL A 18 6.02 7.39 -6.28
CA VAL A 18 5.34 8.43 -7.05
C VAL A 18 4.53 9.26 -6.05
N ILE A 19 5.09 10.38 -5.60
CA ILE A 19 4.34 11.42 -4.89
C ILE A 19 4.18 12.60 -5.84
N ALA A 20 2.94 13.08 -5.93
CA ALA A 20 2.46 14.10 -6.86
C ALA A 20 3.40 15.32 -6.91
N LEU A 21 3.84 15.64 -8.13
CA LEU A 21 4.45 16.91 -8.48
C LEU A 21 3.36 18.00 -8.46
N ALA A 22 3.75 19.28 -8.39
CA ALA A 22 2.80 20.37 -8.58
C ALA A 22 2.36 20.42 -10.05
N ASP A 23 1.45 19.52 -10.42
CA ASP A 23 0.89 19.45 -11.75
C ASP A 23 -0.07 20.62 -11.96
N VAL A 24 0.01 21.26 -13.13
CA VAL A 24 -1.01 22.25 -13.52
C VAL A 24 -2.17 21.48 -14.11
N THR A 25 -3.30 21.47 -13.43
CA THR A 25 -4.52 20.78 -13.87
C THR A 25 -5.63 21.76 -14.17
N GLY A 26 -6.47 21.46 -15.15
CA GLY A 26 -7.65 22.27 -15.43
C GLY A 26 -8.66 21.55 -16.31
N THR A 27 -9.88 22.08 -16.33
CA THR A 27 -10.99 21.57 -17.17
C THR A 27 -11.57 22.66 -18.07
N PRO A 28 -10.78 23.24 -18.98
CA PRO A 28 -11.24 24.37 -19.80
C PRO A 28 -12.19 23.90 -20.91
N THR A 29 -13.13 24.77 -21.26
CA THR A 29 -13.96 24.64 -22.46
C THR A 29 -13.51 25.69 -23.46
N LEU A 30 -12.93 25.25 -24.58
CA LEU A 30 -12.42 26.12 -25.63
C LEU A 30 -13.54 26.44 -26.63
N ALA A 31 -13.83 27.72 -26.85
CA ALA A 31 -14.63 28.16 -27.98
C ALA A 31 -13.77 28.21 -29.26
N ALA A 32 -14.40 28.32 -30.43
CA ALA A 32 -13.66 28.51 -31.68
C ALA A 32 -12.67 29.68 -31.58
N ASN A 33 -11.45 29.47 -32.09
CA ASN A 33 -10.31 30.40 -32.03
C ASN A 33 -9.79 30.70 -30.62
N THR A 34 -9.87 29.73 -29.71
CA THR A 34 -9.32 29.85 -28.35
C THR A 34 -8.04 29.02 -28.21
N ALA A 35 -6.96 29.66 -27.77
CA ALA A 35 -5.73 29.02 -27.39
C ALA A 35 -5.73 28.67 -25.89
N LEU A 36 -5.12 27.55 -25.53
CA LEU A 36 -4.91 27.12 -24.15
C LEU A 36 -3.40 27.03 -23.90
N ASN A 37 -2.93 27.73 -22.87
CA ASN A 37 -1.61 27.54 -22.31
C ASN A 37 -1.70 26.48 -21.20
N LEU A 38 -1.13 25.30 -21.43
CA LEU A 38 -1.13 24.15 -20.54
C LEU A 38 -0.14 24.31 -19.38
N ASP A 39 0.85 25.19 -19.50
CA ASP A 39 1.79 25.51 -18.41
C ASP A 39 1.16 26.42 -17.34
N THR A 40 0.08 27.13 -17.66
CA THR A 40 -0.58 28.10 -16.75
C THR A 40 -2.08 27.86 -16.57
N GLY A 41 -2.69 27.04 -17.43
CA GLY A 41 -4.15 26.84 -17.52
C GLY A 41 -4.92 28.02 -18.10
N ALA A 42 -4.24 29.08 -18.55
CA ALA A 42 -4.89 30.28 -19.10
C ALA A 42 -5.36 30.08 -20.54
N THR A 43 -6.53 30.63 -20.87
CA THR A 43 -7.06 30.69 -22.24
C THR A 43 -6.93 32.09 -22.83
N SER A 44 -6.56 32.20 -24.09
CA SER A 44 -6.38 33.47 -24.80
C SER A 44 -6.75 33.35 -26.28
N ALA A 45 -6.78 34.47 -27.02
CA ALA A 45 -6.97 34.45 -28.47
C ALA A 45 -5.70 34.03 -29.25
N SER A 46 -4.52 34.09 -28.62
CA SER A 46 -3.23 33.71 -29.21
C SER A 46 -2.16 33.45 -28.13
N GLY A 47 -1.11 32.70 -28.46
CA GLY A 47 0.05 32.50 -27.55
C GLY A 47 -0.05 31.35 -26.53
N GLY A 48 -0.94 30.36 -26.76
CA GLY A 48 -1.00 29.13 -25.96
C GLY A 48 -0.13 27.99 -26.49
N ASP A 49 -0.31 26.78 -25.94
CA ASP A 49 0.32 25.54 -26.40
C ASP A 49 -0.50 24.83 -27.47
N ILE A 50 -1.82 24.89 -27.36
CA ILE A 50 -2.77 24.34 -28.32
C ILE A 50 -3.83 25.38 -28.68
N LEU A 51 -4.28 25.41 -29.93
CA LEU A 51 -5.32 26.29 -30.45
C LEU A 51 -6.47 25.46 -31.01
N TRP A 52 -7.68 25.74 -30.55
CA TRP A 52 -8.91 25.15 -31.11
C TRP A 52 -9.55 26.12 -32.10
N SER A 53 -9.69 25.74 -33.37
CA SER A 53 -10.28 26.58 -34.43
C SER A 53 -11.82 26.48 -34.53
N GLY A 54 -12.43 25.57 -33.77
CA GLY A 54 -13.83 25.15 -33.97
C GLY A 54 -13.96 23.86 -34.78
N SER A 55 -12.91 23.46 -35.51
CA SER A 55 -12.89 22.22 -36.31
C SER A 55 -11.58 21.44 -36.24
N THR A 56 -10.50 22.04 -35.74
CA THR A 56 -9.18 21.41 -35.58
C THR A 56 -8.49 21.90 -34.31
N LEU A 57 -7.69 21.01 -33.70
CA LEU A 57 -6.76 21.34 -32.62
C LEU A 57 -5.33 21.35 -33.16
N THR A 58 -4.63 22.47 -33.03
CA THR A 58 -3.26 22.67 -33.54
C THR A 58 -2.32 23.09 -32.44
N ALA A 59 -1.16 22.44 -32.35
CA ALA A 59 -0.06 22.90 -31.50
C ALA A 59 0.45 24.26 -31.97
N GLN A 60 0.81 25.13 -31.03
CA GLN A 60 1.25 26.50 -31.25
C GLN A 60 2.70 26.69 -30.79
N GLY A 61 3.41 27.68 -31.33
CA GLY A 61 4.79 27.98 -30.91
C GLY A 61 5.75 26.81 -31.13
N ASN A 62 6.51 26.40 -30.11
CA ASN A 62 7.37 25.22 -30.09
C ASN A 62 6.65 23.95 -29.61
N ALA A 63 5.39 24.05 -29.20
CA ALA A 63 4.65 22.89 -28.73
C ALA A 63 4.42 21.86 -29.84
N GLY A 64 4.22 20.61 -29.43
CA GLY A 64 3.85 19.49 -30.29
C GLY A 64 2.80 18.61 -29.63
N THR A 65 1.90 18.04 -30.42
CA THR A 65 0.80 17.18 -29.96
C THR A 65 0.95 15.76 -30.50
N PHE A 66 0.59 14.78 -29.69
CA PHE A 66 0.46 13.38 -30.07
C PHE A 66 -0.93 12.85 -29.67
N ASN A 67 -1.68 12.30 -30.62
CA ASN A 67 -3.01 11.73 -30.37
C ASN A 67 -2.90 10.22 -30.21
N PHE A 68 -3.31 9.69 -29.06
CA PHE A 68 -3.24 8.25 -28.78
C PHE A 68 -4.31 7.42 -29.49
N ALA A 69 -5.32 8.06 -30.11
CA ALA A 69 -6.38 7.38 -30.86
C ALA A 69 -5.86 6.50 -32.03
N VAL A 70 -4.65 6.76 -32.53
CA VAL A 70 -4.02 5.96 -33.59
C VAL A 70 -3.55 4.58 -33.08
N GLY A 71 -3.52 4.36 -31.76
CA GLY A 71 -3.13 3.11 -31.11
C GLY A 71 -4.24 2.37 -30.35
N GLY A 72 -5.51 2.80 -30.47
CA GLY A 72 -6.65 2.14 -29.83
C GLY A 72 -6.85 2.41 -28.32
N ALA A 73 -6.05 3.31 -27.72
CA ALA A 73 -6.13 3.65 -26.30
C ALA A 73 -6.83 5.01 -26.07
N ALA A 74 -7.91 5.02 -25.29
CA ALA A 74 -8.74 6.20 -25.01
C ALA A 74 -9.42 6.09 -23.63
N GLY A 75 -10.06 7.18 -23.19
CA GLY A 75 -10.86 7.27 -21.97
C GLY A 75 -10.09 7.74 -20.74
N SER A 76 -10.82 8.09 -19.68
CA SER A 76 -10.28 8.54 -18.40
C SER A 76 -9.34 7.52 -17.76
N THR A 77 -9.60 6.22 -17.95
CA THR A 77 -8.74 5.14 -17.47
C THR A 77 -7.35 5.22 -18.10
N PHE A 78 -7.26 5.31 -19.43
CA PHE A 78 -5.97 5.44 -20.11
C PHE A 78 -5.29 6.76 -19.77
N TYR A 79 -6.04 7.87 -19.76
CA TYR A 79 -5.54 9.17 -19.28
C TYR A 79 -4.90 9.10 -17.88
N ASN A 80 -5.50 8.34 -16.96
CA ASN A 80 -4.96 8.17 -15.61
C ASN A 80 -3.68 7.33 -15.56
N THR A 81 -3.44 6.44 -16.53
CA THR A 81 -2.18 5.67 -16.64
C THR A 81 -0.99 6.50 -17.14
N LEU A 82 -1.26 7.63 -17.81
CA LEU A 82 -0.21 8.50 -18.34
C LEU A 82 0.45 9.29 -17.20
N THR A 83 1.77 9.16 -17.14
CA THR A 83 2.71 9.78 -16.19
C THR A 83 3.79 10.56 -16.95
N LEU A 84 4.52 11.44 -16.27
CA LEU A 84 5.67 12.14 -16.85
C LEU A 84 6.64 11.16 -17.55
N THR A 85 6.99 10.06 -16.90
CA THR A 85 7.91 9.05 -17.44
C THR A 85 7.38 8.41 -18.72
N THR A 86 6.09 8.10 -18.79
CA THR A 86 5.50 7.55 -20.02
C THR A 86 5.48 8.55 -21.17
N LEU A 87 5.21 9.84 -20.88
CA LEU A 87 5.15 10.88 -21.90
C LEU A 87 6.55 11.27 -22.38
N SER A 88 7.52 11.42 -21.47
CA SER A 88 8.90 11.75 -21.84
C SER A 88 9.64 10.60 -22.54
N ALA A 89 9.16 9.36 -22.40
CA ALA A 89 9.72 8.20 -23.09
C ALA A 89 9.21 8.05 -24.55
N LEU A 90 8.17 8.80 -24.95
CA LEU A 90 7.73 8.82 -26.34
C LEU A 90 8.81 9.46 -27.21
N GLN A 91 9.04 8.90 -28.39
CA GLN A 91 10.01 9.47 -29.33
C GLN A 91 9.58 10.91 -29.68
N ALA A 92 10.50 11.87 -29.60
CA ALA A 92 10.21 13.29 -29.82
C ALA A 92 9.54 13.57 -31.18
N SER A 93 9.82 12.76 -32.20
CA SER A 93 9.21 12.83 -33.53
C SER A 93 7.70 12.54 -33.57
N LEU A 94 7.14 11.95 -32.51
CA LEU A 94 5.69 11.69 -32.38
C LEU A 94 4.91 12.95 -31.98
N TYR A 95 5.58 13.93 -31.36
CA TYR A 95 4.98 15.23 -31.03
C TYR A 95 5.04 16.12 -32.27
N THR A 96 3.92 16.20 -32.99
CA THR A 96 3.85 16.91 -34.27
C THR A 96 2.97 18.16 -34.17
N LYS A 97 3.12 19.07 -35.13
CA LYS A 97 2.24 20.22 -35.32
C LYS A 97 1.07 19.94 -36.28
N THR A 98 0.92 18.69 -36.71
CA THR A 98 -0.13 18.30 -37.65
C THR A 98 -1.50 18.57 -36.99
N PRO A 99 -2.39 19.35 -37.63
CA PRO A 99 -3.72 19.62 -37.10
C PRO A 99 -4.48 18.32 -36.83
N ILE A 100 -5.04 18.19 -35.62
CA ILE A 100 -5.91 17.07 -35.27
C ILE A 100 -7.35 17.49 -35.60
N ALA A 101 -7.99 16.76 -36.53
CA ALA A 101 -9.36 17.03 -36.92
C ALA A 101 -10.35 16.75 -35.78
N SER A 102 -11.45 17.52 -35.72
CA SER A 102 -12.51 17.37 -34.73
C SER A 102 -13.06 15.94 -34.63
N ALA A 103 -13.14 15.23 -35.75
CA ALA A 103 -13.58 13.83 -35.81
C ALA A 103 -12.68 12.87 -35.01
N SER A 104 -11.40 13.21 -34.84
CA SER A 104 -10.42 12.44 -34.06
C SER A 104 -10.36 12.85 -32.59
N LEU A 105 -11.21 13.81 -32.18
CA LEU A 105 -11.33 14.36 -30.83
C LEU A 105 -12.72 14.04 -30.26
N ALA A 106 -13.18 12.80 -30.37
CA ALA A 106 -14.40 12.36 -29.70
C ALA A 106 -14.24 12.42 -28.17
N VAL A 107 -15.36 12.47 -27.44
CA VAL A 107 -15.32 12.39 -25.96
C VAL A 107 -14.60 11.11 -25.55
N GLY A 108 -13.61 11.25 -24.67
CA GLY A 108 -12.70 10.17 -24.28
C GLY A 108 -11.38 10.16 -25.06
N ALA A 109 -11.20 10.92 -26.14
CA ALA A 109 -9.91 11.00 -26.81
C ALA A 109 -8.82 11.53 -25.86
N VAL A 110 -7.65 10.90 -25.89
CA VAL A 110 -6.50 11.27 -25.04
C VAL A 110 -5.35 11.74 -25.92
N LEU A 111 -4.72 12.83 -25.51
CA LEU A 111 -3.57 13.43 -26.16
C LEU A 111 -2.41 13.60 -25.19
N ALA A 112 -1.20 13.56 -25.73
CA ALA A 112 -0.02 14.11 -25.09
C ALA A 112 0.37 15.42 -25.77
N VAL A 113 0.83 16.39 -24.96
CA VAL A 113 1.36 17.66 -25.46
C VAL A 113 2.74 17.88 -24.86
N HIS A 114 3.74 18.14 -25.70
CA HIS A 114 5.00 18.72 -25.27
C HIS A 114 4.85 20.24 -25.40
N THR A 115 4.85 20.96 -24.27
CA THR A 115 4.47 22.37 -24.21
C THR A 115 5.58 23.29 -24.70
N ASN A 116 5.25 24.57 -24.93
CA ASN A 116 6.23 25.60 -25.24
C ASN A 116 7.27 25.77 -24.14
N GLY A 117 6.90 25.52 -22.88
CA GLY A 117 7.79 25.52 -21.71
C GLY A 117 8.66 24.27 -21.57
N GLY A 118 8.54 23.28 -22.46
CA GLY A 118 9.28 22.01 -22.39
C GLY A 118 8.70 21.01 -21.39
N ASN A 119 7.48 21.23 -20.91
CA ASN A 119 6.77 20.30 -20.02
C ASN A 119 6.01 19.26 -20.84
N TYR A 120 5.60 18.18 -20.18
CA TYR A 120 4.73 17.16 -20.78
C TYR A 120 3.34 17.23 -20.15
N ALA A 121 2.30 17.33 -20.97
CA ALA A 121 0.92 17.33 -20.52
C ALA A 121 0.15 16.14 -21.07
N LYS A 122 -0.72 15.57 -20.24
CA LYS A 122 -1.80 14.69 -20.68
C LYS A 122 -3.09 15.49 -20.78
N VAL A 123 -3.85 15.28 -21.85
CA VAL A 123 -5.12 15.96 -22.13
C VAL A 123 -6.18 14.91 -22.48
N LEU A 124 -7.35 15.01 -21.86
CA LEU A 124 -8.54 14.21 -22.13
C LEU A 124 -9.62 15.12 -22.72
N VAL A 125 -10.26 14.69 -23.80
CA VAL A 125 -11.44 15.36 -24.34
C VAL A 125 -12.67 14.96 -23.54
N THR A 126 -13.31 15.92 -22.87
CA THR A 126 -14.49 15.71 -22.02
C THR A 126 -15.80 16.10 -22.72
N ALA A 127 -15.74 16.99 -23.71
CA ALA A 127 -16.86 17.36 -24.55
C ALA A 127 -16.36 17.80 -25.95
N ASN A 128 -17.12 17.52 -27.00
CA ASN A 128 -16.89 18.09 -28.33
C ASN A 128 -18.23 18.28 -29.03
N SER A 129 -18.77 19.50 -29.00
CA SER A 129 -20.07 19.83 -29.58
C SER A 129 -20.14 21.30 -29.99
N ASN A 130 -20.88 21.60 -31.06
CA ASN A 130 -21.20 22.97 -31.51
C ASN A 130 -19.96 23.89 -31.68
N GLY A 131 -18.85 23.36 -32.18
CA GLY A 131 -17.61 24.13 -32.37
C GLY A 131 -16.87 24.46 -31.08
N SER A 132 -17.24 23.84 -29.96
CA SER A 132 -16.56 23.95 -28.66
C SER A 132 -15.96 22.62 -28.22
N LEU A 133 -14.81 22.69 -27.55
CA LEU A 133 -14.04 21.54 -27.09
C LEU A 133 -13.81 21.64 -25.58
N GLY A 134 -14.45 20.76 -24.82
CA GLY A 134 -14.21 20.56 -23.39
C GLY A 134 -13.01 19.65 -23.17
N LEU A 135 -12.08 20.06 -22.32
CA LEU A 135 -10.87 19.32 -22.00
C LEU A 135 -10.76 19.08 -20.49
N GLN A 136 -9.99 18.07 -20.11
CA GLN A 136 -9.36 17.91 -18.81
C GLN A 136 -7.86 17.72 -19.06
N PHE A 137 -7.00 18.45 -18.36
CA PHE A 137 -5.56 18.27 -18.54
C PHE A 137 -4.80 18.22 -17.21
N THR A 138 -3.61 17.62 -17.29
CA THR A 138 -2.59 17.61 -16.24
C THR A 138 -1.26 17.83 -16.95
N THR A 139 -0.64 18.98 -16.69
CA THR A 139 0.71 19.28 -17.15
C THR A 139 1.67 18.92 -16.05
N PHE A 140 2.51 17.93 -16.32
CA PHE A 140 3.64 17.59 -15.48
C PHE A 140 4.67 18.69 -15.65
N THR A 141 4.59 19.70 -14.79
CA THR A 141 5.59 20.75 -14.83
C THR A 141 6.89 20.17 -14.30
N SER A 142 7.93 20.16 -15.13
CA SER A 142 9.27 20.27 -14.59
C SER A 142 9.37 21.71 -14.11
N THR A 143 8.84 22.01 -12.91
CA THR A 143 9.29 23.23 -12.25
C THR A 143 10.79 23.07 -12.09
N SER A 144 11.54 23.77 -12.95
CA SER A 144 12.72 24.48 -12.50
C SER A 144 12.41 25.00 -11.09
N GLY A 145 13.27 24.66 -10.12
CA GLY A 145 13.10 25.06 -8.72
C GLY A 145 12.95 26.58 -8.59
N GLY A 146 11.70 27.06 -8.67
CA GLY A 146 11.39 28.45 -8.97
C GLY A 146 9.97 28.86 -8.60
N GLY A 147 9.31 28.15 -7.69
CA GLY A 147 8.47 28.86 -6.73
C GLY A 147 9.41 29.48 -5.70
N GLY A 148 9.25 30.75 -5.34
CA GLY A 148 10.14 31.51 -4.44
C GLY A 148 10.25 31.00 -2.99
N GLY A 149 10.11 29.68 -2.74
CA GLY A 149 10.38 29.01 -1.48
C GLY A 149 11.68 28.21 -1.55
N GLY A 150 12.51 28.32 -0.50
CA GLY A 150 13.70 27.49 -0.34
C GLY A 150 13.38 25.98 -0.27
N PRO A 151 14.41 25.12 -0.29
CA PRO A 151 14.21 23.68 -0.17
C PRO A 151 13.49 23.32 1.14
N THR A 152 12.62 22.31 1.10
CA THR A 152 11.92 21.80 2.29
C THR A 152 12.14 20.30 2.45
N ILE A 153 12.23 19.82 3.69
CA ILE A 153 12.27 18.37 4.00
C ILE A 153 10.98 18.03 4.73
N THR A 154 10.28 17.00 4.24
CA THR A 154 9.06 16.46 4.86
C THR A 154 9.32 15.14 5.58
N ALA A 155 10.30 14.34 5.15
CA ALA A 155 10.65 13.09 5.82
C ALA A 155 12.09 12.65 5.54
N VAL A 156 12.62 11.86 6.47
CA VAL A 156 13.93 11.19 6.40
C VAL A 156 13.70 9.76 6.84
N GLU A 157 13.86 8.80 5.94
CA GLU A 157 13.32 7.46 6.12
C GLU A 157 14.31 6.38 5.64
N ASN A 158 14.23 5.19 6.23
CA ASN A 158 14.87 4.00 5.67
C ASN A 158 14.25 3.69 4.29
N ALA A 159 15.09 3.55 3.26
CA ALA A 159 14.65 3.44 1.87
C ALA A 159 13.83 2.18 1.55
N ALA A 160 13.94 1.12 2.37
CA ALA A 160 13.17 -0.10 2.21
C ALA A 160 11.79 -0.01 2.87
N THR A 161 11.69 0.68 4.01
CA THR A 161 10.47 0.66 4.83
C THR A 161 9.54 1.84 4.55
N ASN A 162 10.08 3.01 4.19
CA ASN A 162 9.35 4.29 4.16
C ASN A 162 8.60 4.60 5.47
N ILE A 163 9.07 4.08 6.61
CA ILE A 163 8.46 4.31 7.92
C ILE A 163 8.77 5.75 8.35
N PRO A 164 7.73 6.58 8.57
CA PRO A 164 7.92 7.99 8.88
C PRO A 164 8.56 8.20 10.26
N PRO A 165 9.24 9.34 10.48
CA PRO A 165 9.82 9.69 11.77
C PRO A 165 8.79 9.66 12.92
N GLY A 166 9.21 9.17 14.09
CA GLY A 166 8.39 9.13 15.31
C GLY A 166 7.88 7.74 15.67
N LEU A 167 8.08 6.75 14.80
CA LEU A 167 7.81 5.34 15.09
C LEU A 167 9.05 4.64 15.69
N PRO A 168 8.88 3.55 16.47
CA PRO A 168 9.98 2.85 17.14
C PRO A 168 11.12 2.39 16.21
N ASN A 169 10.80 2.16 14.93
CA ASN A 169 11.68 1.66 13.88
C ASN A 169 11.93 2.68 12.75
N SER A 170 11.75 3.99 13.00
CA SER A 170 11.94 5.03 11.98
C SER A 170 13.38 5.54 11.83
N ALA A 171 14.33 5.07 12.64
CA ALA A 171 15.70 5.58 12.64
C ALA A 171 16.49 5.19 11.37
N VAL A 172 17.53 5.94 11.00
CA VAL A 172 18.41 5.56 9.89
C VAL A 172 19.59 4.76 10.43
N ALA A 173 19.88 3.60 9.85
CA ALA A 173 20.98 2.76 10.28
C ALA A 173 22.31 3.17 9.63
N GLN A 174 23.41 2.99 10.36
CA GLN A 174 24.76 3.06 9.78
C GLN A 174 24.90 2.12 8.56
N GLY A 175 25.46 2.64 7.48
CA GLY A 175 25.63 1.95 6.19
C GLY A 175 24.34 1.70 5.42
N SER A 176 23.19 2.18 5.89
CA SER A 176 21.91 1.96 5.19
C SER A 176 21.70 2.94 4.04
N LEU A 177 20.88 2.52 3.08
CA LEU A 177 20.26 3.41 2.11
C LEU A 177 19.09 4.12 2.81
N PHE A 178 19.09 5.44 2.74
CA PHE A 178 17.99 6.26 3.24
C PHE A 178 17.54 7.24 2.19
N VAL A 179 16.27 7.65 2.29
CA VAL A 179 15.66 8.66 1.43
C VAL A 179 15.33 9.90 2.24
N VAL A 180 15.48 11.06 1.62
CA VAL A 180 14.96 12.34 2.12
C VAL A 180 13.90 12.82 1.14
N LYS A 181 12.68 13.01 1.63
CA LYS A 181 11.52 13.49 0.86
C LYS A 181 11.28 14.96 1.15
N GLY A 182 10.77 15.70 0.17
CA GLY A 182 10.51 17.13 0.33
C GLY A 182 10.23 17.85 -0.99
N THR A 183 10.60 19.13 -1.06
CA THR A 183 10.50 19.93 -2.28
C THR A 183 11.80 20.67 -2.54
N ASN A 184 12.10 20.91 -3.83
CA ASN A 184 13.31 21.60 -4.30
C ASN A 184 14.61 20.99 -3.75
N LEU A 185 14.64 19.68 -3.49
CA LEU A 185 15.79 18.97 -2.93
C LEU A 185 16.87 18.62 -3.97
N GLY A 186 16.54 18.72 -5.26
CA GLY A 186 17.39 18.31 -6.36
C GLY A 186 16.85 18.76 -7.72
N PRO A 187 17.45 18.29 -8.83
CA PRO A 187 17.06 18.66 -10.18
C PRO A 187 15.67 18.16 -10.56
N ALA A 188 15.04 18.80 -11.54
CA ALA A 188 13.71 18.41 -12.03
C ALA A 188 13.73 17.02 -12.71
N ASN A 189 14.81 16.70 -13.43
CA ASN A 189 15.07 15.37 -13.94
C ASN A 189 15.93 14.60 -12.94
N ILE A 190 15.65 13.31 -12.74
CA ILE A 190 16.44 12.48 -11.85
C ILE A 190 17.90 12.43 -12.32
N ALA A 191 18.82 12.69 -11.39
CA ALA A 191 20.24 12.41 -11.56
C ALA A 191 20.57 11.17 -10.73
N ILE A 192 21.01 10.09 -11.37
CA ILE A 192 21.25 8.79 -10.73
C ILE A 192 22.68 8.32 -10.98
N ALA A 193 23.30 7.76 -9.94
CA ALA A 193 24.62 7.17 -10.04
C ALA A 193 24.54 5.86 -10.83
N THR A 194 25.37 5.74 -11.86
CA THR A 194 25.40 4.55 -12.74
C THR A 194 26.73 3.83 -12.73
N THR A 195 27.74 4.39 -12.08
CA THR A 195 29.10 3.85 -12.01
C THR A 195 29.70 4.02 -10.61
N PHE A 196 30.63 3.13 -10.27
CA PHE A 196 31.48 3.26 -9.09
C PHE A 196 32.80 3.95 -9.44
N PRO A 197 33.45 4.68 -8.50
CA PRO A 197 32.99 4.93 -7.14
C PRO A 197 31.81 5.90 -7.06
N LEU A 198 30.91 5.65 -6.10
CA LEU A 198 29.84 6.60 -5.78
C LEU A 198 30.43 7.87 -5.16
N THR A 199 29.80 9.02 -5.44
CA THR A 199 30.24 10.35 -5.01
C THR A 199 29.36 10.89 -3.89
N THR A 200 29.80 11.94 -3.20
CA THR A 200 29.00 12.64 -2.17
C THR A 200 28.13 13.77 -2.73
N SER A 201 28.08 13.91 -4.05
CA SER A 201 27.25 14.89 -4.76
C SER A 201 26.81 14.34 -6.11
N ILE A 202 25.55 14.55 -6.47
CA ILE A 202 24.98 14.21 -7.77
C ILE A 202 23.89 15.19 -8.17
N GLY A 203 23.89 15.63 -9.44
CA GLY A 203 22.90 16.58 -9.94
C GLY A 203 22.85 17.90 -9.17
N GLY A 204 24.00 18.41 -8.70
CA GLY A 204 24.08 19.63 -7.89
C GLY A 204 23.58 19.48 -6.45
N THR A 205 23.28 18.25 -6.01
CA THR A 205 22.72 17.92 -4.70
C THR A 205 23.71 17.16 -3.84
N SER A 206 23.82 17.51 -2.56
CA SER A 206 24.61 16.80 -1.55
C SER A 206 23.83 16.66 -0.24
N VAL A 207 24.13 15.62 0.53
CA VAL A 207 23.54 15.36 1.83
C VAL A 207 24.65 15.17 2.86
N SER A 208 24.51 15.81 4.02
CA SER A 208 25.42 15.63 5.17
C SER A 208 24.61 15.34 6.42
N VAL A 209 25.18 14.56 7.34
CA VAL A 209 24.57 14.20 8.61
C VAL A 209 25.50 14.57 9.74
N THR A 210 25.00 15.32 10.72
CA THR A 210 25.74 15.73 11.91
C THR A 210 25.16 15.08 13.16
N VAL A 211 25.96 14.28 13.86
CA VAL A 211 25.61 13.65 15.15
C VAL A 211 26.76 13.85 16.12
N GLY A 212 26.46 14.30 17.35
CA GLY A 212 27.48 14.50 18.39
C GLY A 212 28.61 15.45 17.97
N GLY A 213 28.32 16.47 17.15
CA GLY A 213 29.30 17.43 16.64
C GLY A 213 30.17 16.93 15.47
N THR A 214 30.03 15.67 15.06
CA THR A 214 30.72 15.11 13.88
C THR A 214 29.82 15.18 12.66
N THR A 215 30.29 15.82 11.60
CA THR A 215 29.59 15.88 10.30
C THR A 215 30.19 14.86 9.34
N VAL A 216 29.33 14.07 8.70
CA VAL A 216 29.69 13.07 7.70
C VAL A 216 28.89 13.33 6.43
N ASP A 217 29.58 13.44 5.29
CA ASP A 217 28.94 13.51 3.98
C ASP A 217 28.39 12.15 3.59
N ALA A 218 27.11 12.11 3.21
CA ALA A 218 26.46 10.91 2.73
C ALA A 218 26.90 10.61 1.28
N ILE A 219 26.93 9.33 0.94
CA ILE A 219 27.31 8.88 -0.40
C ILE A 219 26.04 8.87 -1.26
N MET A 220 25.97 9.75 -2.25
CA MET A 220 24.76 9.99 -3.03
C MET A 220 24.49 8.85 -4.01
N TYR A 221 23.21 8.45 -4.10
CA TYR A 221 22.75 7.44 -5.04
C TYR A 221 21.88 8.06 -6.15
N TYR A 222 20.87 8.87 -5.80
CA TYR A 222 20.18 9.73 -6.76
C TYR A 222 19.70 11.04 -6.12
N SER A 223 19.40 12.03 -6.98
CA SER A 223 18.72 13.26 -6.61
C SER A 223 17.61 13.60 -7.60
N LEU A 224 16.48 14.06 -7.04
CA LEU A 224 15.30 14.56 -7.73
C LEU A 224 14.67 15.67 -6.88
N ALA A 225 13.94 16.58 -7.50
CA ALA A 225 13.29 17.71 -6.83
C ALA A 225 12.47 17.31 -5.58
N ALA A 226 11.77 16.18 -5.63
CA ALA A 226 10.92 15.71 -4.55
C ALA A 226 11.60 14.73 -3.57
N GLN A 227 12.75 14.16 -3.97
CA GLN A 227 13.39 13.10 -3.21
C GLN A 227 14.87 12.91 -3.57
N VAL A 228 15.68 12.63 -2.56
CA VAL A 228 17.08 12.22 -2.73
C VAL A 228 17.32 10.91 -1.99
N ALA A 229 18.21 10.06 -2.50
CA ALA A 229 18.66 8.85 -1.81
C ALA A 229 20.17 8.87 -1.64
N ALA A 230 20.61 8.47 -0.46
CA ALA A 230 22.02 8.39 -0.12
C ALA A 230 22.30 7.24 0.85
N ILE A 231 23.55 6.80 0.87
CA ILE A 231 24.07 5.85 1.85
C ILE A 231 24.58 6.65 3.04
N LEU A 232 24.09 6.35 4.23
CA LEU A 232 24.65 6.89 5.47
C LEU A 232 25.94 6.15 5.79
N PRO A 233 27.13 6.78 5.77
CA PRO A 233 28.37 6.03 5.93
C PRO A 233 28.45 5.34 7.29
N SER A 234 29.02 4.14 7.33
CA SER A 234 29.16 3.29 8.51
C SER A 234 29.87 3.97 9.69
N ARG A 235 30.72 4.96 9.40
CA ARG A 235 31.45 5.77 10.40
C ARG A 235 30.62 6.87 11.08
N THR A 236 29.37 7.08 10.66
CA THR A 236 28.54 8.15 11.23
C THR A 236 28.18 7.82 12.68
N PRO A 237 28.42 8.71 13.66
CA PRO A 237 28.06 8.42 15.05
C PRO A 237 26.56 8.14 15.23
N THR A 238 26.21 7.26 16.17
CA THR A 238 24.82 6.99 16.55
C THR A 238 24.28 8.08 17.49
N GLY A 239 22.99 8.30 17.48
CA GLY A 239 22.29 9.28 18.31
C GLY A 239 21.40 10.21 17.50
N THR A 240 20.77 11.17 18.19
CA THR A 240 20.00 12.23 17.55
C THR A 240 20.93 13.25 16.90
N GLY A 241 20.55 13.72 15.72
CA GLY A 241 21.32 14.71 14.98
C GLY A 241 20.48 15.39 13.91
N THR A 242 21.19 15.94 12.94
CA THR A 242 20.60 16.75 11.86
C THR A 242 21.07 16.23 10.52
N VAL A 243 20.13 15.97 9.60
CA VAL A 243 20.43 15.82 8.18
C VAL A 243 20.29 17.17 7.49
N LYS A 244 21.24 17.50 6.63
CA LYS A 244 21.25 18.71 5.81
C LYS A 244 21.35 18.33 4.34
N VAL A 245 20.35 18.73 3.56
CA VAL A 245 20.36 18.63 2.10
C VAL A 245 20.76 19.98 1.53
N THR A 246 21.68 19.98 0.56
CA THR A 246 22.10 21.18 -0.16
C THR A 246 21.94 20.97 -1.65
N TYR A 247 21.18 21.84 -2.31
CA TYR A 247 20.97 21.85 -3.75
C TYR A 247 21.27 23.24 -4.32
N ASN A 248 22.21 23.32 -5.27
CA ASN A 248 22.62 24.58 -5.92
C ASN A 248 22.92 25.73 -4.94
N GLY A 249 23.60 25.41 -3.82
CA GLY A 249 23.99 26.39 -2.80
C GLY A 249 22.92 26.74 -1.78
N GLN A 250 21.68 26.28 -1.94
CA GLN A 250 20.62 26.41 -0.94
C GLN A 250 20.58 25.18 -0.05
N SER A 251 20.34 25.36 1.25
CA SER A 251 20.31 24.27 2.21
C SER A 251 19.05 24.25 3.06
N VAL A 252 18.60 23.05 3.41
CA VAL A 252 17.56 22.79 4.40
C VAL A 252 18.01 21.69 5.33
N SER A 253 17.48 21.66 6.54
CA SER A 253 17.82 20.66 7.55
C SER A 253 16.59 20.09 8.25
N ALA A 254 16.70 18.84 8.66
CA ALA A 254 15.69 18.13 9.44
C ALA A 254 16.35 17.26 10.51
N ALA A 255 15.60 16.94 11.56
CA ALA A 255 16.07 16.00 12.58
C ALA A 255 16.22 14.59 12.01
N VAL A 256 17.23 13.86 12.49
CA VAL A 256 17.44 12.45 12.19
C VAL A 256 17.91 11.73 13.45
N THR A 257 17.53 10.45 13.60
CA THR A 257 18.13 9.57 14.60
C THR A 257 18.94 8.51 13.87
N VAL A 258 20.21 8.40 14.22
CA VAL A 258 21.13 7.41 13.68
C VAL A 258 21.28 6.26 14.67
N VAL A 259 21.08 5.03 14.21
CA VAL A 259 21.27 3.80 14.99
C VAL A 259 22.27 2.89 14.32
N GLN A 260 22.78 1.91 15.08
CA GLN A 260 23.73 0.95 14.52
C GLN A 260 23.08 0.06 13.44
N SER A 261 21.89 -0.48 13.72
CA SER A 261 21.16 -1.35 12.81
C SER A 261 19.66 -1.04 12.87
N ASN A 262 18.99 -1.05 11.73
CA ASN A 262 17.53 -0.91 11.57
C ASN A 262 17.16 -1.44 10.18
N ILE A 263 16.99 -2.76 10.09
CA ILE A 263 16.79 -3.46 8.82
C ILE A 263 15.36 -3.23 8.31
N GLY A 264 15.25 -2.84 7.05
CA GLY A 264 14.01 -2.85 6.27
C GLY A 264 14.07 -3.87 5.14
N ILE A 265 12.92 -4.41 4.75
CA ILE A 265 12.75 -5.33 3.63
C ILE A 265 12.20 -4.55 2.45
N PHE A 266 12.87 -4.59 1.30
CA PHE A 266 12.33 -3.94 0.10
C PHE A 266 11.08 -4.67 -0.38
N THR A 267 10.08 -3.91 -0.85
CA THR A 267 8.84 -4.47 -1.41
C THR A 267 8.73 -4.20 -2.90
N VAL A 268 8.02 -5.07 -3.61
CA VAL A 268 7.73 -4.92 -5.05
C VAL A 268 6.95 -3.62 -5.31
N SER A 269 6.09 -3.23 -4.36
CA SER A 269 5.30 -2.00 -4.37
C SER A 269 6.09 -0.74 -4.09
N THR A 270 7.34 -0.85 -3.60
CA THR A 270 8.24 0.27 -3.27
C THR A 270 7.81 1.13 -2.06
N THR A 271 6.61 0.86 -1.52
CA THR A 271 6.02 1.57 -0.38
C THR A 271 6.49 1.05 0.97
N GLY A 272 7.22 -0.08 1.01
CA GLY A 272 7.52 -0.81 2.23
C GLY A 272 6.37 -1.70 2.72
N THR A 273 5.28 -1.85 1.95
CA THR A 273 4.14 -2.73 2.28
C THR A 273 3.85 -3.76 1.18
N GLY A 274 3.30 -4.92 1.54
CA GLY A 274 2.96 -5.98 0.60
C GLY A 274 4.12 -6.94 0.31
N ASP A 275 4.18 -7.47 -0.92
CA ASP A 275 5.12 -8.53 -1.25
C ASP A 275 6.59 -8.07 -1.21
N ALA A 276 7.43 -8.86 -0.54
CA ALA A 276 8.86 -8.63 -0.46
C ALA A 276 9.55 -8.83 -1.82
N ILE A 277 10.64 -8.10 -2.04
CA ILE A 277 11.64 -8.45 -3.05
C ILE A 277 12.42 -9.67 -2.51
N ALA A 278 11.92 -10.86 -2.86
CA ALA A 278 12.46 -12.13 -2.41
C ALA A 278 12.64 -13.09 -3.60
N PHE A 279 13.78 -13.80 -3.63
CA PHE A 279 14.14 -14.69 -4.74
C PHE A 279 14.35 -16.12 -4.26
N LEU A 280 13.94 -17.08 -5.07
CA LEU A 280 14.37 -18.47 -4.92
C LEU A 280 15.87 -18.56 -5.19
N ASN A 281 16.64 -19.06 -4.23
CA ASN A 281 18.10 -19.14 -4.37
C ASN A 281 18.54 -20.11 -5.49
N SER A 282 17.76 -21.18 -5.72
CA SER A 282 18.08 -22.25 -6.68
C SER A 282 18.15 -21.77 -8.13
N ASN A 283 17.34 -20.78 -8.50
CA ASN A 283 17.21 -20.30 -9.88
C ASN A 283 17.23 -18.76 -10.02
N SER A 284 17.35 -18.02 -8.91
CA SER A 284 17.36 -16.55 -8.86
C SER A 284 16.09 -15.89 -9.43
N THR A 285 14.94 -16.55 -9.38
CA THR A 285 13.65 -15.98 -9.81
C THR A 285 12.90 -15.33 -8.65
N LEU A 286 12.18 -14.23 -8.93
CA LEU A 286 11.32 -13.56 -7.95
C LEU A 286 10.19 -14.50 -7.51
N ILE A 287 9.89 -14.49 -6.21
CA ILE A 287 8.75 -15.21 -5.65
C ILE A 287 7.46 -14.49 -6.03
N THR A 288 6.51 -15.23 -6.59
CA THR A 288 5.17 -14.75 -6.95
C THR A 288 4.12 -15.82 -6.59
N PRO A 289 2.82 -15.52 -6.64
CA PRO A 289 1.79 -16.53 -6.38
C PRO A 289 1.87 -17.78 -7.26
N THR A 290 2.36 -17.65 -8.50
CA THR A 290 2.54 -18.75 -9.46
C THR A 290 3.98 -19.27 -9.53
N ASN A 291 4.90 -18.67 -8.78
CA ASN A 291 6.28 -19.09 -8.60
C ASN A 291 6.67 -18.99 -7.11
N ALA A 292 5.92 -19.70 -6.27
CA ALA A 292 6.03 -19.67 -4.83
C ALA A 292 7.24 -20.48 -4.33
N ALA A 293 7.69 -20.14 -3.12
CA ALA A 293 8.64 -20.98 -2.38
C ALA A 293 7.94 -22.21 -1.79
N ASN A 294 8.71 -23.22 -1.42
CA ASN A 294 8.25 -24.35 -0.60
C ASN A 294 8.97 -24.36 0.75
N PRO A 295 8.38 -24.97 1.79
CA PRO A 295 9.11 -25.34 2.99
C PRO A 295 10.46 -26.02 2.66
N GLY A 296 11.52 -25.60 3.34
CA GLY A 296 12.89 -26.08 3.10
C GLY A 296 13.65 -25.36 1.97
N ASP A 297 12.99 -24.58 1.11
CA ASP A 297 13.70 -23.76 0.12
C ASP A 297 14.56 -22.70 0.81
N VAL A 298 15.69 -22.37 0.17
CA VAL A 298 16.48 -21.18 0.52
C VAL A 298 15.94 -19.98 -0.26
N VAL A 299 15.50 -18.97 0.46
CA VAL A 299 15.00 -17.70 -0.09
C VAL A 299 15.97 -16.58 0.25
N VAL A 300 16.18 -15.68 -0.71
CA VAL A 300 17.04 -14.50 -0.59
C VAL A 300 16.18 -13.25 -0.53
N PHE A 301 16.12 -12.61 0.63
CA PHE A 301 15.47 -11.31 0.83
C PHE A 301 16.45 -10.18 0.58
N TRP A 302 15.95 -9.10 -0.02
CA TRP A 302 16.70 -7.85 -0.20
C TRP A 302 16.17 -6.78 0.76
N GLY A 303 17.09 -5.99 1.31
CA GLY A 303 16.76 -4.97 2.29
C GLY A 303 17.85 -3.93 2.46
N THR A 304 17.76 -3.11 3.50
CA THR A 304 18.85 -2.22 3.93
C THR A 304 18.78 -1.91 5.43
N GLY A 305 19.93 -1.85 6.10
CA GLY A 305 20.08 -1.49 7.50
C GLY A 305 20.58 -2.58 8.43
N LEU A 306 21.30 -3.59 7.94
CA LEU A 306 21.98 -4.59 8.79
C LEU A 306 23.01 -3.97 9.73
N GLY A 307 23.63 -2.86 9.31
CA GLY A 307 24.52 -2.04 10.14
C GLY A 307 25.89 -1.79 9.50
N PRO A 308 26.86 -1.32 10.30
CA PRO A 308 28.10 -0.79 9.78
C PRO A 308 29.02 -1.86 9.19
N VAL A 309 29.79 -1.47 8.18
CA VAL A 309 30.89 -2.25 7.59
C VAL A 309 32.19 -1.44 7.63
N SER A 310 33.33 -2.12 7.52
CA SER A 310 34.66 -1.49 7.50
C SER A 310 35.19 -1.18 6.08
N SER A 311 34.56 -1.74 5.05
CA SER A 311 34.92 -1.52 3.65
C SER A 311 34.50 -0.14 3.13
N ASP A 312 35.14 0.35 2.06
CA ASP A 312 34.74 1.60 1.39
C ASP A 312 33.36 1.45 0.73
N GLU A 313 32.35 2.08 1.30
CA GLU A 313 30.96 2.05 0.84
C GLU A 313 30.73 2.80 -0.48
N ARG A 314 31.75 3.51 -0.99
CA ARG A 314 31.75 4.08 -2.33
C ARG A 314 32.08 3.07 -3.42
N GLN A 315 32.49 1.85 -3.07
CA GLN A 315 32.83 0.78 -3.99
C GLN A 315 31.77 -0.33 -3.93
N PRO A 316 31.68 -1.23 -4.94
CA PRO A 316 30.86 -2.43 -4.83
C PRO A 316 31.19 -3.19 -3.54
N ALA A 317 30.15 -3.71 -2.87
CA ALA A 317 30.36 -4.37 -1.59
C ALA A 317 31.03 -5.74 -1.76
N ASN A 318 31.97 -6.04 -0.87
CA ASN A 318 32.46 -7.41 -0.71
C ASN A 318 31.47 -8.18 0.16
N GLN A 319 30.95 -9.30 -0.33
CA GLN A 319 30.04 -10.12 0.48
C GLN A 319 30.82 -10.78 1.62
N SER A 320 30.32 -10.57 2.83
CA SER A 320 30.78 -11.24 4.03
C SER A 320 29.58 -11.41 4.96
N ASP A 321 29.52 -12.54 5.66
CA ASP A 321 28.43 -12.81 6.59
C ASP A 321 28.65 -12.02 7.89
N MET A 322 27.75 -11.09 8.17
CA MET A 322 27.74 -10.21 9.34
C MET A 322 27.16 -10.94 10.55
N THR A 323 27.78 -12.05 10.94
CA THR A 323 27.32 -12.95 12.01
C THR A 323 27.18 -12.29 13.38
N ASN A 324 27.85 -11.16 13.59
CA ASN A 324 27.74 -10.32 14.79
C ASN A 324 26.42 -9.55 14.89
N VAL A 325 25.66 -9.40 13.81
CA VAL A 325 24.34 -8.75 13.82
C VAL A 325 23.32 -9.78 14.36
N PRO A 326 22.67 -9.54 15.51
CA PRO A 326 21.74 -10.49 16.12
C PRO A 326 20.36 -10.47 15.44
N LEU A 327 20.36 -10.60 14.10
CA LEU A 327 19.17 -10.70 13.27
C LEU A 327 18.40 -11.98 13.58
N GLN A 328 17.09 -11.82 13.74
CA GLN A 328 16.08 -12.87 13.70
C GLN A 328 15.16 -12.62 12.51
N VAL A 329 14.68 -13.68 11.88
CA VAL A 329 13.72 -13.62 10.78
C VAL A 329 12.54 -14.51 11.14
N PHE A 330 11.33 -14.00 11.03
CA PHE A 330 10.09 -14.74 11.23
C PHE A 330 9.35 -14.84 9.90
N ILE A 331 8.97 -16.06 9.51
CA ILE A 331 8.20 -16.35 8.29
C ILE A 331 6.98 -17.17 8.72
N GLY A 332 5.78 -16.67 8.41
CA GLY A 332 4.53 -17.32 8.84
C GLY A 332 4.38 -17.39 10.36
N GLY A 333 4.96 -16.44 11.10
CA GLY A 333 5.00 -16.45 12.57
C GLY A 333 6.05 -17.38 13.19
N GLN A 334 6.76 -18.18 12.39
CA GLN A 334 7.82 -19.08 12.86
C GLN A 334 9.21 -18.49 12.64
N GLN A 335 10.12 -18.71 13.58
CA GLN A 335 11.51 -18.27 13.43
C GLN A 335 12.23 -19.12 12.36
N ALA A 336 12.72 -18.45 11.31
CA ALA A 336 13.42 -19.06 10.19
C ALA A 336 14.94 -19.17 10.43
N LYS A 337 15.55 -20.21 9.86
CA LYS A 337 17.00 -20.42 9.95
C LYS A 337 17.74 -19.52 8.97
N ILE A 338 18.56 -18.61 9.49
CA ILE A 338 19.42 -17.73 8.70
C ILE A 338 20.67 -18.50 8.25
N LEU A 339 20.98 -18.43 6.96
CA LEU A 339 22.19 -18.99 6.35
C LEU A 339 23.24 -17.93 6.05
N PHE A 340 22.82 -16.68 5.82
CA PHE A 340 23.70 -15.55 5.51
C PHE A 340 22.98 -14.23 5.79
N ARG A 341 23.70 -13.22 6.30
CA ARG A 341 23.23 -11.84 6.41
C ARG A 341 24.38 -10.88 6.06
N GLY A 342 24.26 -10.11 4.98
CA GLY A 342 25.34 -9.19 4.61
C GLY A 342 25.05 -8.38 3.36
N ARG A 343 25.98 -7.50 3.01
CA ARG A 343 25.86 -6.62 1.83
C ARG A 343 25.75 -7.43 0.54
N ASN A 344 24.92 -6.95 -0.38
CA ASN A 344 24.78 -7.48 -1.72
C ASN A 344 26.01 -7.10 -2.56
N ALA A 345 26.63 -8.07 -3.24
CA ALA A 345 27.84 -7.87 -4.04
C ALA A 345 27.70 -6.74 -5.08
N CYS A 346 26.52 -6.58 -5.68
CA CYS A 346 26.33 -5.64 -6.78
C CYS A 346 26.26 -4.19 -6.33
N CYS A 347 25.82 -3.98 -5.08
CA CYS A 347 25.08 -2.78 -4.74
C CYS A 347 25.41 -2.39 -3.31
N SER A 348 26.23 -1.35 -3.16
CA SER A 348 26.53 -0.76 -1.86
C SER A 348 25.23 -0.35 -1.18
N SER A 349 25.15 -0.55 0.14
CA SER A 349 23.97 -0.32 1.00
C SER A 349 22.75 -1.24 0.84
N VAL A 350 22.71 -2.10 -0.20
CA VAL A 350 21.69 -3.16 -0.29
C VAL A 350 22.18 -4.36 0.51
N ASP A 351 21.34 -4.84 1.40
CA ASP A 351 21.56 -6.02 2.22
C ASP A 351 20.83 -7.22 1.65
N THR A 352 21.39 -8.40 1.87
CA THR A 352 20.81 -9.70 1.51
C THR A 352 20.76 -10.61 2.72
N VAL A 353 19.65 -11.31 2.87
CA VAL A 353 19.43 -12.28 3.95
C VAL A 353 18.95 -13.58 3.34
N TYR A 354 19.71 -14.66 3.56
CA TYR A 354 19.40 -16.00 3.06
C TYR A 354 18.77 -16.78 4.22
N VAL A 355 17.59 -17.32 3.98
CA VAL A 355 16.79 -17.98 5.01
C VAL A 355 16.16 -19.24 4.45
N ILE A 356 16.05 -20.26 5.29
CA ILE A 356 15.28 -21.47 4.97
C ILE A 356 13.82 -21.22 5.35
N ILE A 357 12.89 -21.48 4.43
CA ILE A 357 11.45 -21.42 4.73
C ILE A 357 11.11 -22.48 5.77
N PRO A 358 10.49 -22.11 6.92
CA PRO A 358 10.08 -23.07 7.94
C PRO A 358 9.09 -24.11 7.44
N ASP A 359 9.07 -25.26 8.12
CA ASP A 359 8.05 -26.29 7.91
C ASP A 359 6.66 -25.80 8.32
N ASN A 360 5.62 -26.40 7.73
CA ASN A 360 4.21 -26.13 8.05
C ASN A 360 3.75 -24.67 7.80
N VAL A 361 4.46 -23.92 6.95
CA VAL A 361 4.06 -22.60 6.49
C VAL A 361 3.60 -22.68 5.04
N SER A 362 2.41 -22.15 4.74
CA SER A 362 1.86 -22.07 3.39
C SER A 362 0.79 -20.97 3.29
N GLY A 363 0.64 -20.39 2.11
CA GLY A 363 -0.33 -19.35 1.80
C GLY A 363 0.17 -18.44 0.69
N CYS A 364 -0.71 -17.60 0.13
CA CYS A 364 -0.28 -16.63 -0.88
C CYS A 364 0.26 -15.34 -0.25
N ALA A 365 -0.11 -15.03 1.00
CA ALA A 365 0.41 -13.89 1.76
C ALA A 365 1.04 -14.35 3.10
N VAL A 366 2.13 -15.11 3.02
CA VAL A 366 2.87 -15.53 4.23
C VAL A 366 3.73 -14.36 4.73
N SER A 367 3.43 -13.85 5.92
CA SER A 367 4.15 -12.72 6.51
C SER A 367 5.63 -13.00 6.76
N VAL A 368 6.47 -11.99 6.53
CA VAL A 368 7.91 -11.95 6.79
C VAL A 368 8.23 -10.71 7.60
N ILE A 369 8.83 -10.91 8.78
CA ILE A 369 9.26 -9.86 9.71
C ILE A 369 10.71 -10.13 10.13
N MET A 370 11.55 -9.10 10.11
CA MET A 370 12.91 -9.14 10.60
C MET A 370 13.05 -8.34 11.89
N GLN A 371 13.91 -8.83 12.80
CA GLN A 371 14.13 -8.20 14.10
C GLN A 371 15.62 -8.13 14.42
N ILE A 372 16.08 -6.96 14.90
CA ILE A 372 17.41 -6.77 15.48
C ILE A 372 17.21 -6.05 16.84
N GLY A 373 17.45 -6.76 17.94
CA GLY A 373 17.11 -6.24 19.27
C GLY A 373 15.61 -5.92 19.37
N ASN A 374 15.27 -4.68 19.74
CA ASN A 374 13.87 -4.21 19.81
C ASN A 374 13.40 -3.51 18.52
N ILE A 375 14.20 -3.52 17.46
CA ILE A 375 13.89 -2.86 16.20
C ILE A 375 13.30 -3.90 15.24
N ILE A 376 12.07 -3.62 14.79
CA ILE A 376 11.29 -4.47 13.90
C ILE A 376 11.31 -3.87 12.50
N SER A 377 11.45 -4.68 11.45
CA SER A 377 11.31 -4.22 10.07
C SER A 377 9.87 -3.80 9.75
N ASN A 378 9.64 -3.30 8.54
CA ASN A 378 8.31 -3.41 7.95
C ASN A 378 7.87 -4.89 7.86
N ALA A 379 6.56 -5.14 7.92
CA ALA A 379 6.00 -6.46 7.62
C ALA A 379 5.75 -6.57 6.12
N THR A 380 6.25 -7.65 5.53
CA THR A 380 6.09 -7.96 4.11
C THR A 380 5.50 -9.36 3.96
N SER A 381 5.18 -9.78 2.74
CA SER A 381 4.70 -11.12 2.46
C SER A 381 5.49 -11.82 1.36
N ILE A 382 5.45 -13.15 1.37
CA ILE A 382 5.85 -14.00 0.25
C ILE A 382 4.79 -15.08 -0.01
N ALA A 383 4.75 -15.60 -1.23
CA ALA A 383 3.96 -16.78 -1.54
C ALA A 383 4.73 -18.06 -1.17
N VAL A 384 4.09 -18.95 -0.40
CA VAL A 384 4.62 -20.27 -0.05
C VAL A 384 3.58 -21.34 -0.41
N ALA A 385 3.94 -22.20 -1.34
CA ALA A 385 3.12 -23.33 -1.76
C ALA A 385 3.35 -24.53 -0.85
N ALA A 386 2.26 -25.20 -0.45
CA ALA A 386 2.35 -26.48 0.26
C ALA A 386 2.98 -27.58 -0.61
N ASN A 387 2.66 -27.59 -1.91
CA ASN A 387 3.23 -28.47 -2.93
C ASN A 387 3.32 -27.75 -4.27
N GLY A 388 4.28 -28.12 -5.12
CA GLY A 388 4.47 -27.46 -6.43
C GLY A 388 4.93 -26.01 -6.29
N ARG A 389 4.59 -25.14 -7.25
CA ARG A 389 5.04 -23.73 -7.29
C ARG A 389 3.91 -22.71 -7.30
N ALA A 390 2.65 -23.15 -7.18
CA ALA A 390 1.50 -22.25 -7.06
C ALA A 390 1.03 -22.25 -5.60
N CYS A 391 0.91 -21.07 -5.00
CA CYS A 391 0.30 -20.95 -3.67
C CYS A 391 -1.23 -21.15 -3.77
N THR A 392 -1.85 -21.43 -2.62
CA THR A 392 -3.30 -21.54 -2.49
C THR A 392 -3.77 -20.49 -1.49
N THR A 393 -4.83 -19.77 -1.83
CA THR A 393 -5.41 -18.76 -0.93
C THR A 393 -6.11 -19.43 0.24
N ILE A 394 -6.12 -18.77 1.40
CA ILE A 394 -6.83 -19.22 2.60
C ILE A 394 -8.31 -18.85 2.51
N THR A 395 -8.62 -17.68 1.97
CA THR A 395 -10.00 -17.29 1.70
C THR A 395 -10.43 -17.77 0.30
N GLN A 396 -11.57 -18.45 0.24
CA GLN A 396 -12.16 -18.95 -1.02
C GLN A 396 -12.96 -17.87 -1.77
N ASN A 397 -13.05 -16.65 -1.24
CA ASN A 397 -13.91 -15.59 -1.80
C ASN A 397 -13.23 -14.81 -2.95
N THR A 398 -11.97 -15.09 -3.22
CA THR A 398 -11.26 -14.63 -4.42
C THR A 398 -11.28 -15.77 -5.43
N VAL A 399 -11.85 -15.55 -6.62
CA VAL A 399 -11.58 -16.41 -7.78
C VAL A 399 -10.06 -16.41 -7.95
N GLY A 400 -9.43 -17.54 -7.59
CA GLY A 400 -7.99 -17.67 -7.50
C GLY A 400 -7.31 -17.15 -8.77
N GLY A 401 -6.55 -16.05 -8.63
CA GLY A 401 -5.70 -15.51 -9.70
C GLY A 401 -6.41 -14.96 -10.95
N GLY A 402 -7.71 -14.69 -10.92
CA GLY A 402 -8.48 -14.32 -12.12
C GLY A 402 -8.15 -12.92 -12.65
N THR A 403 -7.52 -12.83 -13.82
CA THR A 403 -7.74 -11.69 -14.72
C THR A 403 -9.17 -11.77 -15.27
N GLY A 404 -9.83 -10.64 -15.51
CA GLY A 404 -11.17 -10.62 -16.11
C GLY A 404 -12.26 -10.20 -15.12
N THR A 405 -13.49 -10.51 -15.47
CA THR A 405 -14.68 -10.02 -14.76
C THR A 405 -15.42 -11.17 -14.13
N HIS A 406 -15.69 -11.06 -12.83
CA HIS A 406 -16.36 -12.07 -12.01
C HIS A 406 -17.50 -11.43 -11.21
N THR A 407 -18.54 -12.20 -10.89
CA THR A 407 -19.67 -11.73 -10.09
C THR A 407 -19.87 -12.54 -8.81
N PHE A 408 -20.05 -11.82 -7.70
CA PHE A 408 -20.09 -12.36 -6.35
C PHE A 408 -21.37 -11.94 -5.63
N GLY A 409 -21.88 -12.83 -4.78
CA GLY A 409 -22.98 -12.53 -3.85
C GLY A 409 -22.62 -12.99 -2.44
N GLY A 410 -22.51 -12.05 -1.51
CA GLY A 410 -22.21 -12.32 -0.11
C GLY A 410 -23.38 -11.93 0.78
N ILE A 411 -23.80 -12.83 1.66
CA ILE A 411 -24.75 -12.55 2.75
C ILE A 411 -24.04 -12.81 4.07
N THR A 412 -24.13 -11.86 4.99
CA THR A 412 -23.44 -11.93 6.28
C THR A 412 -24.44 -11.74 7.42
N LEU A 413 -24.48 -12.70 8.34
CA LEU A 413 -25.04 -12.49 9.68
C LEU A 413 -23.93 -11.92 10.56
N GLU A 414 -24.13 -10.75 11.14
CA GLU A 414 -23.05 -10.04 11.82
C GLU A 414 -23.44 -9.71 13.25
N ARG A 415 -22.52 -9.97 14.19
CA ARG A 415 -22.56 -9.44 15.55
C ARG A 415 -21.39 -8.51 15.77
N ILE A 416 -21.63 -7.34 16.33
CA ILE A 416 -20.59 -6.40 16.77
C ILE A 416 -20.78 -6.13 18.26
N VAL A 417 -19.72 -6.29 19.05
CA VAL A 417 -19.64 -5.96 20.48
C VAL A 417 -18.34 -5.20 20.74
N GLU A 418 -18.40 -3.88 20.69
CA GLU A 418 -17.24 -3.01 20.81
C GLU A 418 -17.44 -1.98 21.91
N VAL A 419 -16.37 -1.73 22.69
CA VAL A 419 -16.34 -0.65 23.70
C VAL A 419 -15.03 0.12 23.56
N PHE A 420 -15.08 1.27 22.89
CA PHE A 420 -13.92 2.14 22.70
C PHE A 420 -13.97 3.36 23.60
N ASN A 421 -12.82 3.74 24.13
CA ASN A 421 -12.63 4.93 24.95
C ASN A 421 -12.04 6.05 24.10
N THR A 422 -12.76 7.17 24.00
CA THR A 422 -12.30 8.43 23.38
C THR A 422 -12.11 9.47 24.48
N GLY A 423 -10.88 9.52 25.01
CA GLY A 423 -10.56 10.33 26.18
C GLY A 423 -11.26 9.81 27.44
N THR A 424 -12.12 10.64 28.04
CA THR A 424 -12.90 10.26 29.24
C THR A 424 -14.26 9.62 28.92
N THR A 425 -14.61 9.51 27.63
CA THR A 425 -15.91 8.99 27.18
C THR A 425 -15.75 7.58 26.64
N SER A 426 -16.69 6.70 26.97
CA SER A 426 -16.77 5.36 26.39
C SER A 426 -17.93 5.28 25.41
N VAL A 427 -17.66 4.80 24.19
CA VAL A 427 -18.66 4.51 23.17
C VAL A 427 -18.82 3.00 23.10
N SER A 428 -20.03 2.50 23.37
CA SER A 428 -20.37 1.09 23.27
C SER A 428 -21.27 0.84 22.07
N THR A 429 -20.87 -0.08 21.21
CA THR A 429 -21.67 -0.58 20.09
C THR A 429 -21.98 -2.06 20.35
N LYS A 430 -23.26 -2.39 20.44
CA LYS A 430 -23.75 -3.77 20.51
C LYS A 430 -24.85 -3.92 19.50
N THR A 431 -24.65 -4.75 18.49
CA THR A 431 -25.66 -4.95 17.45
C THR A 431 -25.54 -6.34 16.87
N ASP A 432 -26.69 -6.93 16.61
CA ASP A 432 -26.82 -8.03 15.66
C ASP A 432 -27.46 -7.48 14.39
N SER A 433 -26.90 -7.81 13.24
CA SER A 433 -27.39 -7.36 11.94
C SER A 433 -27.31 -8.46 10.90
N VAL A 434 -27.99 -8.26 9.79
CA VAL A 434 -27.82 -9.04 8.57
C VAL A 434 -27.53 -8.09 7.42
N SER A 435 -26.55 -8.43 6.60
CA SER A 435 -26.18 -7.66 5.42
C SER A 435 -26.05 -8.54 4.17
N GLY A 436 -26.19 -7.94 3.00
CA GLY A 436 -26.01 -8.58 1.71
C GLY A 436 -25.38 -7.60 0.72
N ILE A 437 -24.38 -8.07 -0.01
CA ILE A 437 -23.72 -7.32 -1.09
C ILE A 437 -23.62 -8.25 -2.29
N PHE A 438 -23.97 -7.71 -3.46
CA PHE A 438 -23.77 -8.37 -4.74
C PHE A 438 -22.93 -7.45 -5.59
N GLU A 439 -21.90 -7.99 -6.22
CA GLU A 439 -20.92 -7.17 -6.92
C GLU A 439 -20.35 -7.88 -8.15
N LYS A 440 -19.96 -7.07 -9.11
CA LYS A 440 -19.20 -7.44 -10.30
C LYS A 440 -17.84 -6.80 -10.19
N VAL A 441 -16.81 -7.64 -10.09
CA VAL A 441 -15.43 -7.24 -9.90
C VAL A 441 -14.68 -7.51 -11.19
N THR A 442 -14.05 -6.49 -11.78
CA THR A 442 -13.21 -6.63 -12.98
C THR A 442 -11.76 -6.39 -12.63
N TYR A 443 -10.96 -7.44 -12.57
CA TYR A 443 -9.53 -7.40 -12.29
C TYR A 443 -8.72 -7.02 -13.54
N SER A 444 -7.68 -6.20 -13.36
CA SER A 444 -6.72 -5.83 -14.42
C SER A 444 -6.01 -7.05 -15.04
N SER A 445 -5.47 -6.90 -16.25
CA SER A 445 -4.77 -7.95 -17.02
C SER A 445 -3.41 -8.39 -16.44
N THR A 446 -2.99 -7.81 -15.33
CA THR A 446 -1.69 -8.05 -14.71
C THR A 446 -1.86 -8.86 -13.45
N PRO A 447 -1.15 -10.00 -13.30
CA PRO A 447 -1.33 -10.90 -12.17
C PRO A 447 -1.22 -10.16 -10.82
N PRO A 448 -2.15 -10.41 -9.89
CA PRO A 448 -2.09 -9.84 -8.55
C PRO A 448 -0.90 -10.42 -7.78
N LEU A 449 -0.36 -9.61 -6.88
CA LEU A 449 0.62 -10.02 -5.88
C LEU A 449 -0.04 -10.90 -4.81
N GLY A 450 0.76 -11.65 -4.04
CA GLY A 450 0.26 -12.56 -3.01
C GLY A 450 -0.55 -11.85 -1.93
N SER A 451 -0.02 -10.74 -1.41
CA SER A 451 -0.71 -9.83 -0.47
C SER A 451 -2.01 -9.21 -1.01
N GLN A 452 -2.27 -9.28 -2.32
CA GLN A 452 -3.51 -8.79 -2.92
C GLN A 452 -4.55 -9.90 -3.12
N LEU A 453 -4.13 -11.17 -3.01
CA LEU A 453 -4.97 -12.34 -3.25
C LEU A 453 -5.55 -12.94 -1.98
N ASP A 454 -4.87 -12.75 -0.85
CA ASP A 454 -5.03 -13.59 0.32
C ASP A 454 -4.89 -12.80 1.62
N ILE A 455 -5.43 -13.36 2.69
CA ILE A 455 -5.18 -12.88 4.04
C ILE A 455 -3.84 -13.41 4.55
N ASP A 456 -3.37 -12.87 5.67
CA ASP A 456 -2.20 -13.41 6.35
C ASP A 456 -2.36 -14.90 6.63
N SER A 457 -1.31 -15.66 6.35
CA SER A 457 -1.30 -17.10 6.64
C SER A 457 -1.65 -17.42 8.10
N PHE A 458 -2.27 -18.57 8.35
CA PHE A 458 -2.55 -19.00 9.73
C PHE A 458 -1.26 -19.03 10.56
N GLY A 459 -1.31 -18.45 11.76
CA GLY A 459 -0.14 -18.31 12.63
C GLY A 459 0.66 -17.02 12.41
N SER A 460 0.32 -16.23 11.38
CA SER A 460 1.09 -15.07 10.96
C SER A 460 0.36 -13.74 11.15
N CYS A 461 1.11 -12.64 11.11
CA CYS A 461 0.57 -11.30 11.27
C CYS A 461 1.17 -10.32 10.26
N SER A 462 0.36 -9.44 9.70
CA SER A 462 0.80 -8.25 8.98
C SER A 462 0.86 -7.03 9.90
N ILE A 463 1.68 -6.06 9.49
CA ILE A 463 1.79 -4.74 10.10
C ILE A 463 1.58 -3.70 8.99
N SER A 464 0.81 -2.68 9.28
CA SER A 464 0.57 -1.54 8.39
C SER A 464 0.82 -0.24 9.12
N THR A 465 1.35 0.75 8.41
CA THR A 465 1.64 2.09 8.92
C THR A 465 0.86 3.10 8.10
N GLN A 466 0.09 3.96 8.76
CA GLN A 466 -0.71 4.99 8.12
C GLN A 466 -0.41 6.35 8.76
N ALA A 467 0.19 7.25 7.97
CA ALA A 467 0.31 8.65 8.39
C ALA A 467 -0.99 9.40 8.10
N SER A 468 -1.36 10.30 9.01
CA SER A 468 -2.55 11.14 8.88
C SER A 468 -2.47 11.98 7.59
N GLY A 469 -3.53 11.93 6.77
CA GLY A 469 -3.60 12.60 5.47
C GLY A 469 -3.01 11.81 4.30
N GLN A 470 -2.36 10.65 4.52
CA GLN A 470 -2.10 9.73 3.42
C GLN A 470 -3.40 9.02 3.04
N THR A 471 -3.78 9.11 1.76
CA THR A 471 -4.77 8.20 1.20
C THR A 471 -4.15 6.82 1.12
N ALA A 472 -4.86 5.78 1.59
CA ALA A 472 -4.43 4.40 1.40
C ALA A 472 -4.01 4.20 -0.07
N PRO A 473 -2.87 3.54 -0.34
CA PRO A 473 -2.50 3.19 -1.71
C PRO A 473 -3.71 2.54 -2.38
N PRO A 474 -4.06 2.87 -3.63
CA PRO A 474 -5.17 2.21 -4.29
C PRO A 474 -4.89 0.70 -4.36
N VAL A 475 -5.48 -0.05 -3.42
CA VAL A 475 -5.27 -1.50 -3.28
C VAL A 475 -5.99 -2.29 -4.37
N SER A 476 -6.90 -1.66 -5.10
CA SER A 476 -7.71 -2.36 -6.07
C SER A 476 -7.22 -2.10 -7.49
N ARG A 477 -6.59 -3.12 -8.09
CA ARG A 477 -6.50 -3.25 -9.55
C ARG A 477 -7.82 -3.73 -10.16
N ALA A 478 -8.91 -3.63 -9.41
CA ALA A 478 -10.23 -4.06 -9.82
C ALA A 478 -11.25 -2.92 -9.76
N THR A 479 -12.10 -2.84 -10.78
CA THR A 479 -13.31 -2.02 -10.72
C THR A 479 -14.44 -2.84 -10.13
N VAL A 480 -15.17 -2.25 -9.18
CA VAL A 480 -16.31 -2.89 -8.52
C VAL A 480 -17.58 -2.18 -8.97
N GLN A 481 -18.55 -2.97 -9.45
CA GLN A 481 -19.91 -2.52 -9.73
C GLN A 481 -20.85 -3.29 -8.81
N TYR A 482 -21.62 -2.59 -7.99
CA TYR A 482 -22.63 -3.21 -7.13
C TYR A 482 -23.90 -3.56 -7.92
N LEU A 483 -24.45 -4.73 -7.66
CA LEU A 483 -25.53 -5.36 -8.42
C LEU A 483 -26.86 -5.34 -7.64
N ASP A 484 -27.97 -5.13 -8.34
CA ASP A 484 -29.32 -5.08 -7.78
C ASP A 484 -29.99 -6.47 -7.74
N ALA A 485 -30.26 -6.96 -6.53
CA ALA A 485 -30.99 -8.19 -6.22
C ALA A 485 -32.46 -7.99 -5.80
N GLY A 486 -33.01 -6.80 -6.05
CA GLY A 486 -34.41 -6.45 -5.81
C GLY A 486 -34.58 -5.37 -4.74
N ALA A 487 -35.82 -5.04 -4.40
CA ALA A 487 -36.14 -3.99 -3.43
C ALA A 487 -35.80 -4.37 -1.98
N SER A 488 -35.87 -5.65 -1.65
CA SER A 488 -35.54 -6.19 -0.33
C SER A 488 -35.28 -7.70 -0.40
N LEU A 489 -34.47 -8.21 0.51
CA LEU A 489 -34.37 -9.64 0.80
C LEU A 489 -35.27 -9.99 2.00
N SER A 490 -35.57 -11.27 2.18
CA SER A 490 -36.30 -11.78 3.34
C SER A 490 -35.40 -12.73 4.12
N LEU A 491 -35.35 -12.58 5.45
CA LEU A 491 -34.68 -13.50 6.36
C LEU A 491 -35.75 -14.27 7.15
N ALA A 492 -35.73 -15.60 7.06
CA ALA A 492 -36.38 -16.49 8.02
C ALA A 492 -35.33 -16.98 9.01
N ALA A 493 -35.56 -16.73 10.31
CA ALA A 493 -34.62 -17.02 11.38
C ALA A 493 -35.34 -17.61 12.61
N PRO A 494 -34.60 -18.17 13.59
CA PRO A 494 -35.20 -18.75 14.80
C PRO A 494 -36.06 -17.77 15.61
N PHE A 495 -35.82 -16.47 15.48
CA PHE A 495 -36.56 -15.37 16.13
C PHE A 495 -37.66 -14.76 15.24
N GLY A 496 -38.06 -15.47 14.17
CA GLY A 496 -39.08 -15.06 13.22
C GLY A 496 -38.52 -14.30 12.01
N ASN A 497 -39.42 -13.95 11.10
CA ASN A 497 -39.04 -13.38 9.81
C ASN A 497 -38.67 -11.89 9.92
N ARG A 498 -37.74 -11.44 9.07
CA ARG A 498 -37.32 -10.04 8.93
C ARG A 498 -37.19 -9.67 7.45
N SER A 499 -37.49 -8.42 7.12
CA SER A 499 -37.18 -7.83 5.81
C SER A 499 -35.81 -7.16 5.86
N ILE A 500 -35.04 -7.30 4.79
CA ILE A 500 -33.70 -6.72 4.62
C ILE A 500 -33.80 -5.73 3.45
N PRO A 501 -34.11 -4.45 3.72
CA PRO A 501 -34.30 -3.46 2.65
C PRO A 501 -33.01 -3.19 1.88
N LYS A 502 -33.15 -2.91 0.58
CA LYS A 502 -32.08 -2.34 -0.24
C LYS A 502 -31.80 -0.91 0.21
N SER A 503 -30.52 -0.56 0.26
CA SER A 503 -30.03 0.80 0.47
C SER A 503 -28.94 1.11 -0.57
N THR A 504 -28.78 2.40 -0.85
CA THR A 504 -27.72 2.88 -1.75
C THR A 504 -27.05 4.10 -1.14
N ALA A 505 -25.74 4.05 -0.94
CA ALA A 505 -24.95 5.16 -0.43
C ALA A 505 -23.61 5.25 -1.16
N ALA A 506 -23.22 6.45 -1.60
CA ALA A 506 -21.95 6.68 -2.32
C ALA A 506 -21.71 5.73 -3.51
N GLY A 507 -22.77 5.32 -4.23
CA GLY A 507 -22.68 4.37 -5.35
C GLY A 507 -22.58 2.89 -4.94
N ILE A 508 -22.65 2.59 -3.65
CA ILE A 508 -22.67 1.22 -3.10
C ILE A 508 -24.13 0.79 -2.94
N THR A 509 -24.52 -0.30 -3.60
CA THR A 509 -25.81 -0.97 -3.39
C THR A 509 -25.61 -2.11 -2.40
N TYR A 510 -26.35 -2.09 -1.30
CA TYR A 510 -26.28 -3.09 -0.24
C TYR A 510 -27.66 -3.35 0.36
N TYR A 511 -27.79 -4.47 1.05
CA TYR A 511 -28.97 -4.88 1.78
C TYR A 511 -28.58 -4.94 3.25
N GLN A 512 -29.31 -4.29 4.14
CA GLN A 512 -28.99 -4.36 5.57
C GLN A 512 -30.22 -4.22 6.45
N ALA A 513 -30.25 -4.97 7.56
CA ALA A 513 -31.21 -4.78 8.65
C ALA A 513 -30.54 -5.02 9.99
N ALA A 514 -30.75 -4.10 10.94
CA ALA A 514 -30.46 -4.35 12.35
C ALA A 514 -31.50 -5.32 12.90
N LEU A 515 -31.03 -6.37 13.58
CA LEU A 515 -31.85 -7.39 14.24
C LEU A 515 -32.10 -7.02 15.70
N ASP A 516 -31.09 -6.48 16.38
CA ASP A 516 -31.19 -5.88 17.72
C ASP A 516 -30.10 -4.82 17.96
N GLN A 517 -30.10 -4.23 19.16
CA GLN A 517 -29.03 -3.33 19.65
C GLN A 517 -28.43 -3.86 20.97
N THR A 518 -28.43 -5.17 21.16
CA THR A 518 -27.95 -5.83 22.39
C THR A 518 -26.94 -6.94 22.13
N ALA A 519 -26.77 -7.35 20.87
CA ALA A 519 -25.94 -8.45 20.42
C ALA A 519 -26.34 -9.79 21.08
N THR A 520 -27.64 -10.12 21.06
CA THR A 520 -28.17 -11.35 21.70
C THR A 520 -29.05 -12.22 20.79
N THR A 521 -29.54 -11.68 19.67
CA THR A 521 -30.52 -12.31 18.78
C THR A 521 -29.93 -13.41 17.88
N LEU A 522 -28.69 -13.24 17.41
CA LEU A 522 -27.97 -14.26 16.64
C LEU A 522 -27.55 -15.42 17.55
N THR A 523 -28.09 -16.59 17.29
CA THR A 523 -27.88 -17.83 18.06
C THR A 523 -27.73 -19.01 17.10
N ALA A 524 -27.16 -20.12 17.58
CA ALA A 524 -26.99 -21.28 16.73
C ALA A 524 -28.35 -21.76 16.19
N GLY A 525 -28.42 -22.05 14.88
CA GLY A 525 -29.68 -22.43 14.24
C GLY A 525 -29.68 -22.20 12.74
N THR A 526 -30.82 -22.46 12.11
CA THR A 526 -30.99 -22.32 10.65
C THR A 526 -31.51 -20.94 10.29
N TYR A 527 -30.83 -20.30 9.34
CA TYR A 527 -31.16 -19.01 8.77
C TYR A 527 -31.35 -19.17 7.27
N THR A 528 -32.48 -18.70 6.75
CA THR A 528 -32.78 -18.77 5.32
C THR A 528 -33.01 -17.36 4.79
N VAL A 529 -32.20 -16.95 3.81
CA VAL A 529 -32.35 -15.67 3.12
C VAL A 529 -32.88 -15.91 1.71
N THR A 530 -33.97 -15.23 1.37
CA THR A 530 -34.61 -15.32 0.05
C THR A 530 -34.60 -13.95 -0.62
N GLY A 531 -34.12 -13.90 -1.87
CA GLY A 531 -34.20 -12.74 -2.73
C GLY A 531 -35.18 -12.99 -3.88
N PRO A 532 -36.14 -12.09 -4.15
CA PRO A 532 -37.05 -12.23 -5.29
C PRO A 532 -36.36 -11.98 -6.64
N GLY A 533 -35.15 -11.43 -6.63
CA GLY A 533 -34.41 -10.98 -7.81
C GLY A 533 -34.65 -9.50 -8.11
N GLY A 534 -33.70 -8.92 -8.85
CA GLY A 534 -33.68 -7.53 -9.28
C GLY A 534 -33.24 -7.39 -10.73
N ALA A 535 -32.70 -6.21 -11.08
CA ALA A 535 -32.25 -5.92 -12.43
C ALA A 535 -31.02 -6.75 -12.85
N ASP A 536 -30.14 -7.06 -11.89
CA ASP A 536 -28.85 -7.70 -12.17
C ASP A 536 -28.74 -9.13 -11.62
N VAL A 537 -29.42 -9.41 -10.51
CA VAL A 537 -29.37 -10.70 -9.81
C VAL A 537 -30.73 -11.38 -9.84
N GLY A 538 -30.80 -12.62 -10.31
CA GLY A 538 -32.03 -13.42 -10.34
C GLY A 538 -32.50 -13.86 -8.94
N PRO A 539 -33.69 -14.48 -8.84
CA PRO A 539 -34.21 -14.98 -7.58
C PRO A 539 -33.30 -16.06 -6.99
N PHE A 540 -33.20 -16.09 -5.66
CA PHE A 540 -32.41 -17.09 -4.93
C PHE A 540 -32.98 -17.43 -3.57
N THR A 541 -32.53 -18.56 -3.03
CA THR A 541 -32.70 -18.93 -1.62
C THR A 541 -31.39 -19.49 -1.09
N ALA A 542 -30.86 -18.87 -0.04
CA ALA A 542 -29.66 -19.28 0.66
C ALA A 542 -30.06 -19.81 2.05
N THR A 543 -29.60 -20.99 2.43
CA THR A 543 -29.81 -21.54 3.78
C THR A 543 -28.47 -21.72 4.44
N TYR A 544 -28.35 -21.28 5.69
CA TYR A 544 -27.14 -21.34 6.50
C TYR A 544 -27.46 -21.93 7.86
N THR A 545 -26.68 -22.90 8.30
CA THR A 545 -26.75 -23.40 9.68
C THR A 545 -25.65 -22.72 10.48
N MET A 546 -26.03 -21.69 11.25
CA MET A 546 -25.09 -20.92 12.04
C MET A 546 -24.60 -21.75 13.24
N PRO A 547 -23.28 -21.91 13.43
CA PRO A 547 -22.73 -22.53 14.64
C PRO A 547 -22.90 -21.60 15.86
N PRO A 548 -22.57 -22.07 17.09
CA PRO A 548 -22.53 -21.19 18.25
C PRO A 548 -21.67 -19.94 17.97
N PRO A 549 -22.14 -18.73 18.33
CA PRO A 549 -21.34 -17.51 18.22
C PRO A 549 -19.96 -17.67 18.88
N LEU A 550 -18.93 -17.10 18.27
CA LEU A 550 -17.63 -17.01 18.93
C LEU A 550 -17.74 -16.08 20.14
N VAL A 551 -17.06 -16.40 21.24
CA VAL A 551 -16.98 -15.59 22.46
C VAL A 551 -15.51 -15.34 22.78
N TRP A 552 -15.10 -14.07 22.89
CA TRP A 552 -13.78 -13.69 23.40
C TRP A 552 -13.76 -13.79 24.94
N THR A 553 -13.19 -14.88 25.45
CA THR A 553 -13.38 -15.29 26.86
C THR A 553 -12.55 -14.50 27.86
N ASN A 554 -11.46 -13.86 27.44
CA ASN A 554 -10.59 -13.07 28.30
C ASN A 554 -10.56 -11.57 27.94
N GLN A 555 -11.52 -11.06 27.15
CA GLN A 555 -11.58 -9.67 26.70
C GLN A 555 -11.44 -8.66 27.86
N SER A 556 -12.23 -8.83 28.93
CA SER A 556 -12.26 -7.91 30.06
C SER A 556 -10.97 -7.88 30.88
N SER A 557 -10.11 -8.89 30.74
CA SER A 557 -8.81 -8.95 31.42
C SER A 557 -7.70 -8.22 30.67
N ILE A 558 -7.90 -7.92 29.38
CA ILE A 558 -6.90 -7.28 28.52
C ILE A 558 -7.21 -5.79 28.42
N THR A 559 -6.71 -5.02 29.39
CA THR A 559 -6.80 -3.54 29.39
C THR A 559 -5.45 -2.89 29.11
N THR A 560 -4.36 -3.60 29.37
CA THR A 560 -2.98 -3.15 29.13
C THR A 560 -2.19 -4.27 28.47
N VAL A 561 -1.44 -3.94 27.43
CA VAL A 561 -0.60 -4.85 26.66
C VAL A 561 0.85 -4.40 26.79
N ASN A 562 1.68 -5.21 27.44
CA ASN A 562 3.13 -5.02 27.40
C ASN A 562 3.67 -5.53 26.06
N ARG A 563 4.12 -4.61 25.20
CA ARG A 563 4.54 -4.95 23.82
C ARG A 563 5.70 -5.93 23.78
N ALA A 564 6.56 -5.94 24.79
CA ALA A 564 7.69 -6.86 24.86
C ALA A 564 7.31 -8.29 25.30
N SER A 565 6.10 -8.50 25.84
CA SER A 565 5.66 -9.80 26.39
C SER A 565 4.69 -10.57 25.49
N GLY A 566 4.11 -9.92 24.47
CA GLY A 566 3.00 -10.51 23.72
C GLY A 566 1.67 -10.35 24.44
N VAL A 567 0.57 -10.71 23.76
CA VAL A 567 -0.75 -10.81 24.38
C VAL A 567 -1.47 -12.05 23.86
N THR A 568 -2.01 -12.85 24.78
CA THR A 568 -2.78 -14.06 24.46
C THR A 568 -4.27 -13.76 24.50
N ILE A 569 -4.93 -14.01 23.37
CA ILE A 569 -6.37 -13.90 23.19
C ILE A 569 -6.93 -15.32 23.27
N ASN A 570 -7.99 -15.53 24.04
CA ASN A 570 -8.68 -16.80 24.17
C ASN A 570 -10.12 -16.67 23.70
N TRP A 571 -10.64 -17.69 23.02
CA TRP A 571 -12.03 -17.73 22.60
C TRP A 571 -12.63 -19.12 22.70
N SER A 572 -13.96 -19.18 22.61
CA SER A 572 -14.74 -20.41 22.52
C SER A 572 -15.87 -20.23 21.52
N GLY A 573 -16.44 -21.33 21.01
CA GLY A 573 -17.47 -21.28 19.97
C GLY A 573 -16.90 -20.86 18.61
N GLY A 574 -17.77 -20.38 17.73
CA GLY A 574 -17.46 -20.11 16.33
C GLY A 574 -17.52 -21.35 15.44
N ASP A 575 -17.40 -21.13 14.14
CA ASP A 575 -17.31 -22.20 13.14
C ASP A 575 -15.92 -22.84 13.18
N PRO A 576 -15.76 -24.14 13.52
CA PRO A 576 -14.45 -24.79 13.56
C PRO A 576 -13.72 -24.81 12.21
N SER A 577 -14.44 -24.64 11.09
CA SER A 577 -13.86 -24.53 9.74
C SER A 577 -13.52 -23.10 9.33
N GLY A 578 -13.90 -22.11 10.14
CA GLY A 578 -13.63 -20.70 9.94
C GLY A 578 -12.28 -20.24 10.49
N TYR A 579 -12.08 -18.93 10.46
CA TYR A 579 -10.86 -18.28 10.95
C TYR A 579 -11.16 -17.10 11.87
N VAL A 580 -10.15 -16.70 12.65
CA VAL A 580 -10.17 -15.53 13.53
C VAL A 580 -9.10 -14.57 13.06
N THR A 581 -9.45 -13.29 12.93
CA THR A 581 -8.47 -12.20 12.86
C THR A 581 -8.37 -11.49 14.20
N ILE A 582 -7.15 -11.19 14.60
CA ILE A 582 -6.85 -10.36 15.77
C ILE A 582 -6.16 -9.11 15.26
N ALA A 583 -6.83 -7.96 15.37
CA ALA A 583 -6.32 -6.69 14.89
C ALA A 583 -6.13 -5.72 16.05
N GLY A 584 -5.10 -4.88 15.98
CA GLY A 584 -4.90 -3.82 16.97
C GLY A 584 -4.16 -2.65 16.38
N ALA A 585 -4.37 -1.46 16.94
CA ALA A 585 -3.73 -0.24 16.46
C ALA A 585 -3.31 0.68 17.61
N SER A 586 -2.22 1.41 17.39
CA SER A 586 -1.74 2.45 18.31
C SER A 586 -1.20 3.64 17.50
N THR A 587 -1.34 4.84 18.05
CA THR A 587 -1.03 6.08 17.37
C THR A 587 0.09 6.82 18.07
N ALA A 588 1.14 7.15 17.31
CA ALA A 588 2.17 8.11 17.71
C ALA A 588 1.74 9.50 17.23
N TYR A 589 1.60 10.43 18.16
CA TYR A 589 1.22 11.81 17.84
C TYR A 589 2.46 12.67 17.62
N GLY A 590 2.61 13.19 16.41
CA GLY A 590 3.58 14.24 16.10
C GLY A 590 3.11 15.62 16.56
N ALA A 591 3.98 16.63 16.44
CA ALA A 591 3.67 18.02 16.85
C ALA A 591 2.48 18.64 16.08
N THR A 592 2.11 18.07 14.94
CA THR A 592 0.97 18.49 14.11
C THR A 592 0.13 17.28 13.71
N ALA A 593 -1.12 17.53 13.31
CA ALA A 593 -2.00 16.45 12.80
C ALA A 593 -1.38 15.70 11.61
N ALA A 594 -0.63 16.40 10.73
CA ALA A 594 0.04 15.81 9.57
C ALA A 594 1.24 14.92 9.92
N THR A 595 1.75 15.01 11.16
CA THR A 595 2.88 14.19 11.66
C THR A 595 2.40 13.09 12.60
N THR A 596 1.09 12.88 12.71
CA THR A 596 0.49 11.78 13.47
C THR A 596 0.50 10.50 12.64
N VAL A 597 0.95 9.40 13.23
CA VAL A 597 1.11 8.11 12.55
C VAL A 597 0.46 7.01 13.36
N THR A 598 -0.40 6.21 12.72
CA THR A 598 -1.02 5.03 13.31
C THR A 598 -0.35 3.78 12.75
N VAL A 599 0.01 2.87 13.64
CA VAL A 599 0.49 1.53 13.28
C VAL A 599 -0.59 0.55 13.69
N ALA A 600 -0.97 -0.32 12.77
CA ALA A 600 -1.92 -1.39 13.01
C ALA A 600 -1.31 -2.75 12.65
N PHE A 601 -1.76 -3.79 13.33
CA PHE A 601 -1.46 -5.17 12.98
C PHE A 601 -2.76 -5.94 12.75
N THR A 602 -2.66 -7.01 11.98
CA THR A 602 -3.69 -8.04 11.84
C THR A 602 -3.00 -9.39 11.89
N CYS A 603 -3.48 -10.30 12.74
CA CYS A 603 -3.01 -11.68 12.83
C CYS A 603 -4.15 -12.63 12.45
N THR A 604 -3.83 -13.76 11.82
CA THR A 604 -4.83 -14.77 11.43
C THR A 604 -4.59 -16.08 12.17
N ALA A 605 -5.64 -16.64 12.77
CA ALA A 605 -5.65 -17.95 13.43
C ALA A 605 -6.86 -18.77 12.96
N ARG A 606 -6.87 -20.09 13.22
CA ARG A 606 -8.07 -20.91 12.98
C ARG A 606 -9.01 -20.75 14.16
N VAL A 607 -10.32 -20.80 13.92
CA VAL A 607 -11.28 -20.83 15.03
C VAL A 607 -11.02 -22.04 15.94
N SER A 608 -10.64 -23.19 15.36
CA SER A 608 -10.34 -24.41 16.11
C SER A 608 -9.12 -24.31 17.03
N ASP A 609 -8.27 -23.29 16.90
CA ASP A 609 -7.11 -23.11 17.78
C ASP A 609 -7.52 -22.68 19.20
N GLY A 610 -8.68 -22.05 19.36
CA GLY A 610 -9.23 -21.57 20.64
C GLY A 610 -8.43 -20.45 21.32
N SER A 611 -7.23 -20.16 20.84
CA SER A 611 -6.37 -19.12 21.36
C SER A 611 -5.34 -18.69 20.31
N PHE A 612 -4.85 -17.46 20.44
CA PHE A 612 -3.71 -16.96 19.67
C PHE A 612 -2.92 -15.97 20.52
N THR A 613 -1.59 -16.04 20.42
CA THR A 613 -0.70 -15.05 21.06
C THR A 613 -0.13 -14.13 20.00
N VAL A 614 -0.51 -12.84 20.05
CA VAL A 614 0.14 -11.82 19.24
C VAL A 614 1.58 -11.68 19.76
N PRO A 615 2.60 -11.99 18.96
CA PRO A 615 3.96 -12.10 19.45
C PRO A 615 4.58 -10.72 19.69
N PRO A 616 5.59 -10.61 20.58
CA PRO A 616 6.31 -9.36 20.83
C PRO A 616 6.85 -8.70 19.57
N VAL A 617 7.33 -9.49 18.60
CA VAL A 617 7.86 -8.98 17.32
C VAL A 617 6.84 -8.16 16.54
N VAL A 618 5.54 -8.45 16.70
CA VAL A 618 4.46 -7.68 16.07
C VAL A 618 4.12 -6.45 16.91
N LEU A 619 3.98 -6.63 18.22
CA LEU A 619 3.59 -5.54 19.12
C LEU A 619 4.67 -4.46 19.26
N LEU A 620 5.96 -4.81 19.16
CA LEU A 620 7.07 -3.85 19.23
C LEU A 620 7.12 -2.90 18.02
N ALA A 621 6.47 -3.26 16.91
CA ALA A 621 6.30 -2.35 15.77
C ALA A 621 5.30 -1.22 16.08
N LEU A 622 4.38 -1.43 17.02
CA LEU A 622 3.43 -0.41 17.44
C LEU A 622 4.12 0.60 18.36
N PRO A 623 3.82 1.90 18.21
CA PRO A 623 4.21 2.87 19.22
C PRO A 623 3.46 2.58 20.53
N PRO A 624 4.06 2.89 21.70
CA PRO A 624 3.32 2.87 22.95
C PRO A 624 2.16 3.88 22.86
N SER A 625 1.07 3.60 23.57
CA SER A 625 -0.04 4.56 23.70
C SER A 625 0.48 5.83 24.36
N SER A 626 0.31 6.96 23.69
CA SER A 626 0.78 8.27 24.16
C SER A 626 -0.38 9.25 24.32
N SER A 627 -0.10 10.41 24.93
CA SER A 627 -1.05 11.52 24.93
C SER A 627 -0.96 12.36 23.67
N ILE A 628 -2.05 13.06 23.36
CA ILE A 628 -2.08 14.08 22.31
C ILE A 628 -1.24 15.28 22.79
N PRO A 629 -0.39 15.89 21.94
CA PRO A 629 0.36 17.09 22.30
C PRO A 629 -0.54 18.19 22.85
N GLY A 630 -0.15 18.78 23.99
CA GLY A 630 -0.96 19.79 24.69
C GLY A 630 -2.10 19.23 25.53
N SER A 631 -2.23 17.90 25.65
CA SER A 631 -3.21 17.21 26.50
C SER A 631 -2.53 16.20 27.44
N ASN A 632 -3.10 16.04 28.64
CA ASN A 632 -2.71 15.00 29.59
C ASN A 632 -3.51 13.69 29.40
N ILE A 633 -4.36 13.62 28.36
CA ILE A 633 -5.20 12.47 28.07
C ILE A 633 -4.39 11.49 27.20
N VAL A 634 -4.09 10.31 27.76
CA VAL A 634 -3.55 9.18 26.99
C VAL A 634 -4.66 8.62 26.12
N THR A 635 -4.45 8.61 24.81
CA THR A 635 -5.35 7.95 23.87
C THR A 635 -5.00 6.47 23.83
N PRO A 636 -5.90 5.57 24.28
CA PRO A 636 -5.64 4.14 24.20
C PRO A 636 -5.61 3.70 22.74
N GLY A 637 -4.88 2.63 22.47
CA GLY A 637 -5.00 1.90 21.22
C GLY A 637 -6.26 1.05 21.18
N THR A 638 -6.40 0.25 20.12
CA THR A 638 -7.51 -0.69 19.94
C THR A 638 -7.00 -2.13 19.90
N LEU A 639 -7.85 -3.07 20.32
CA LEU A 639 -7.69 -4.49 20.09
C LEU A 639 -9.06 -5.07 19.72
N VAL A 640 -9.13 -5.77 18.60
CA VAL A 640 -10.33 -6.29 17.98
C VAL A 640 -10.09 -7.75 17.60
N VAL A 641 -11.08 -8.60 17.89
CA VAL A 641 -11.12 -10.01 17.53
C VAL A 641 -12.34 -10.22 16.66
N SER A 642 -12.12 -10.60 15.40
CA SER A 642 -13.18 -10.87 14.45
C SER A 642 -13.12 -12.34 14.03
N SER A 643 -14.23 -13.05 14.12
CA SER A 643 -14.32 -14.43 13.62
C SER A 643 -15.16 -14.50 12.37
N TYR A 644 -14.69 -15.25 11.38
CA TYR A 644 -15.33 -15.43 10.08
C TYR A 644 -15.64 -16.91 9.91
N ALA A 645 -16.93 -17.24 9.84
CA ALA A 645 -17.34 -18.60 9.49
C ALA A 645 -16.95 -18.91 8.05
N ASN A 646 -16.71 -20.18 7.74
CA ASN A 646 -16.45 -20.59 6.37
C ASN A 646 -17.75 -20.37 5.56
N PRO A 647 -17.73 -19.62 4.45
CA PRO A 647 -18.95 -19.34 3.70
C PRO A 647 -19.61 -20.62 3.21
N GLN A 648 -20.90 -20.80 3.53
CA GLN A 648 -21.69 -21.86 2.93
C GLN A 648 -22.13 -21.41 1.54
N THR A 649 -21.57 -22.01 0.51
CA THR A 649 -21.97 -21.76 -0.87
C THR A 649 -23.37 -22.29 -1.14
N PHE A 650 -24.15 -21.57 -1.93
CA PHE A 650 -25.46 -22.03 -2.42
C PHE A 650 -25.54 -21.93 -3.94
N GLY A 651 -26.57 -22.52 -4.55
CA GLY A 651 -26.77 -22.44 -6.00
C GLY A 651 -26.79 -20.98 -6.44
N PRO A 652 -25.80 -20.50 -7.21
CA PRO A 652 -25.65 -19.09 -7.45
C PRO A 652 -26.84 -18.58 -8.28
N PRO A 653 -27.44 -17.43 -7.91
CA PRO A 653 -28.52 -16.85 -8.68
C PRO A 653 -28.07 -16.53 -10.11
N PRO A 654 -29.00 -16.49 -11.08
CA PRO A 654 -28.71 -15.91 -12.39
C PRO A 654 -28.02 -14.54 -12.24
N GLY A 655 -26.90 -14.34 -12.96
CA GLY A 655 -26.09 -13.11 -12.86
C GLY A 655 -24.93 -13.17 -11.86
N ILE A 656 -24.88 -14.18 -10.99
CA ILE A 656 -23.81 -14.39 -10.00
C ILE A 656 -23.02 -15.67 -10.33
N GLU A 657 -21.69 -15.63 -10.22
CA GLU A 657 -20.81 -16.78 -10.40
C GLU A 657 -20.59 -17.53 -9.08
N VAL A 658 -20.32 -16.78 -8.01
CA VAL A 658 -20.05 -17.33 -6.67
C VAL A 658 -20.95 -16.65 -5.67
N ALA A 659 -21.73 -17.44 -4.92
CA ALA A 659 -22.61 -16.91 -3.89
C ALA A 659 -22.44 -17.69 -2.58
N GLY A 660 -22.35 -16.96 -1.46
CA GLY A 660 -22.13 -17.53 -0.14
C GLY A 660 -22.88 -16.78 0.96
N ILE A 661 -23.18 -17.51 2.03
CA ILE A 661 -23.72 -16.97 3.26
C ILE A 661 -22.83 -17.41 4.44
N ALA A 662 -22.49 -16.48 5.33
CA ALA A 662 -21.62 -16.73 6.49
C ALA A 662 -22.05 -15.90 7.70
N ALA A 663 -21.49 -16.23 8.86
CA ALA A 663 -21.57 -15.38 10.05
C ALA A 663 -20.21 -14.75 10.38
N VAL A 664 -20.26 -13.52 10.87
CA VAL A 664 -19.11 -12.75 11.37
C VAL A 664 -19.42 -12.26 12.79
N PHE A 665 -18.47 -12.43 13.71
CA PHE A 665 -18.59 -11.92 15.08
C PHE A 665 -17.37 -11.05 15.39
N VAL A 666 -17.61 -9.78 15.72
CA VAL A 666 -16.59 -8.77 16.00
C VAL A 666 -16.68 -8.35 17.45
N TYR A 667 -15.55 -8.43 18.15
CA TYR A 667 -15.41 -8.02 19.54
C TYR A 667 -14.25 -7.05 19.65
N GLY A 668 -14.44 -5.89 20.26
CA GLY A 668 -13.40 -4.86 20.28
C GLY A 668 -13.37 -4.06 21.56
N GLY A 669 -12.20 -3.51 21.87
CA GLY A 669 -12.09 -2.53 22.93
C GLY A 669 -10.80 -1.72 22.91
N SER A 670 -10.77 -0.73 23.79
CA SER A 670 -9.57 0.08 24.02
C SER A 670 -8.57 -0.63 24.91
N VAL A 671 -7.29 -0.59 24.52
CA VAL A 671 -6.17 -1.15 25.28
C VAL A 671 -5.02 -0.15 25.35
N THR A 672 -4.29 -0.12 26.46
CA THR A 672 -3.06 0.67 26.58
C THR A 672 -1.87 -0.20 26.17
N TYR A 673 -1.16 0.18 25.11
CA TYR A 673 0.09 -0.45 24.71
C TYR A 673 1.25 0.22 25.44
N GLN A 674 2.04 -0.52 26.22
CA GLN A 674 3.22 -0.02 26.93
C GLN A 674 4.50 -0.67 26.40
#